data_AF-A0A0G1J7I9-F1
#
_entry.id   AF-A0A0G1J7I9-F1
#
_cell.length_a   1.000
_cell.length_b   1.000
_cell.length_c   1.000
_cell.angle_alpha   90.00
_cell.angle_beta   90.00
_cell.angle_gamma   90.00
#
_symmetry.space_group_name_H-M   'P 1'
#
loop_
_entity.id
_entity.type
_entity.pdbx_description
1 polymer ?
#
loop_
_entity_poly.entity_id
_entity_poly.type
_entity_poly.pdbx_seq_one_letter_code
_entity_poly.pdbx_strand_id
1 'polypeptide(L)'
;MFRKIFIIFFLLLFCFSGKAQAFKAETYVSFANPVRGPEGWGNPKQTPLALPLYQYQESTSSALPLTWLLRYDAVKDATISAFFSGLIETDKNQSLGSFLEITPRLTEAANVIYPGGISLFNANRIFLSGYSIEDRKKLIDTYMSAFFVSFGFYPKSVSAWHLDSYSLQYLQSKYSVLTAMNCDDQYNTDSYRLWGGYLGSPYFPDKNNSLIPAYSFGNRINLAMVRWAQRDLFNFYGSNNASLHSVQVNDYLALGQDTKYFEKLLAMYNQKGVNEFTYVNIGLENDYDLTLYKNEINNVYRALKVNHDKFNLHPISLSDFGDWFKARYPESSPSYFYQTGDLTEVNSGKVFWYQSPFYRLGLKSENGKTYIIDFRVFNREIYEDYLTTPNQDLGLFHEIPAVIDSVKFPGKEVVLDIDLQKADLVRSKQWDYWQTSLWQDGKLLTLQPDKIVFSNFTAPVVVSKDIKLLVSNARVIWKITPYIPFKNASHSTWPFWLLGLITITLIIQKNKKSRLSSLRKNFATCLPAGRSHSTIILGVIVALLTSLTVFRSGLLYPFGMGFWGPNGHDALFHLSLIEKFSSNSFSFSHPQIAGEKIANYHFLFDFISGLVVKLSGLSTLDFYFRVFPILAGIAIVLLLDKLLKTWHYSRSERLLSILLVFLAGSFGFIPKILMGQDLFTGESAFWSNQSVSIFLNPPYALSIILLLLFLVVIARRSPEATDAAIQSKPSLRKNLATCLSAGRRCRVPTARSHSILAVILGGLLAQTKVYALILLLGALLFTKKYKLFTGVLAIGILISLPFTTLGGPAPFIFSPLWFPRSLFASFDRVYWPRLVEAWQAYEALGNFAKLSLINLFALAVFLVGNLGVRLLGLFEISRSKSHSDSETIVRWIIAFGLLLPLLFIQNINPWNTIQFMYYALFFLGIFTAKYISSLRPACRQAGFLYSNRGSLIPEGVNLRILGFIKYLIVIILIFLAIATTVGTLKDYVGYFSSSRLSYTELLALDKLRAEPKGIVLSPLYDEVAASRVSAPKPLYAYVSTAYISALSGQPEFLSDTINLDITGFDYVGRARDVQRFYDTEDKDWGVSFLEKNNIKYVYETRLKRINLNPADLKLEKIFDSGEINIYKFN
;
A
#
# COMPACT_ATOMS: atom_id res chain seq x y z
N MET A 1 -57.51 28.27 10.87
CA MET A 1 -56.34 29.16 10.96
C MET A 1 -55.14 28.62 10.16
N PHE A 2 -54.74 27.36 10.33
CA PHE A 2 -53.64 26.72 9.56
C PHE A 2 -53.76 26.76 8.03
N ARG A 3 -54.96 26.60 7.46
CA ARG A 3 -55.18 26.65 6.00
C ARG A 3 -54.94 28.04 5.39
N LYS A 4 -55.19 29.11 6.17
CA LYS A 4 -54.92 30.50 5.76
C LYS A 4 -53.43 30.84 5.88
N ILE A 5 -52.73 30.30 6.89
CA ILE A 5 -51.28 30.43 7.03
C ILE A 5 -50.54 29.71 5.88
N PHE A 6 -51.01 28.54 5.46
CA PHE A 6 -50.41 27.79 4.35
C PHE A 6 -50.56 28.51 3.00
N ILE A 7 -51.71 29.15 2.77
CA ILE A 7 -51.97 29.93 1.55
C ILE A 7 -51.18 31.25 1.56
N ILE A 8 -51.07 31.93 2.71
CA ILE A 8 -50.24 33.14 2.86
C ILE A 8 -48.75 32.82 2.70
N PHE A 9 -48.28 31.66 3.19
CA PHE A 9 -46.90 31.21 3.01
C PHE A 9 -46.58 30.89 1.53
N PHE A 10 -47.52 30.25 0.81
CA PHE A 10 -47.37 30.02 -0.63
C PHE A 10 -47.46 31.31 -1.46
N LEU A 11 -48.32 32.26 -1.08
CA LEU A 11 -48.40 33.57 -1.73
C LEU A 11 -47.17 34.43 -1.46
N LEU A 12 -46.59 34.37 -0.25
CA LEU A 12 -45.29 34.99 0.05
C LEU A 12 -44.16 34.39 -0.80
N LEU A 13 -44.14 33.06 -0.98
CA LEU A 13 -43.20 32.38 -1.89
C LEU A 13 -43.35 32.84 -3.35
N PHE A 14 -44.56 33.17 -3.81
CA PHE A 14 -44.79 33.72 -5.16
C PHE A 14 -44.42 35.21 -5.27
N CYS A 15 -44.55 36.00 -4.21
CA CYS A 15 -44.09 37.40 -4.17
C CYS A 15 -42.55 37.52 -4.10
N PHE A 16 -41.84 36.45 -3.70
CA PHE A 16 -40.39 36.32 -3.84
C PHE A 16 -39.95 35.67 -5.17
N SER A 17 -40.81 35.65 -6.20
CA SER A 17 -40.34 35.50 -7.57
C SER A 17 -39.68 36.82 -8.00
N GLY A 18 -38.50 37.09 -7.43
CA GLY A 18 -37.56 38.00 -8.05
C GLY A 18 -37.48 37.59 -9.51
N LYS A 19 -37.77 38.53 -10.42
CA LYS A 19 -37.55 38.36 -11.85
C LYS A 19 -36.23 37.64 -11.98
N ALA A 20 -36.22 36.43 -12.55
CA ALA A 20 -34.99 35.73 -12.85
C ALA A 20 -34.19 36.66 -13.73
N GLN A 21 -33.27 37.40 -13.11
CA GLN A 21 -32.38 38.31 -13.79
C GLN A 21 -31.54 37.35 -14.62
N ALA A 22 -31.74 37.36 -15.94
CA ALA A 22 -30.88 36.64 -16.85
C ALA A 22 -29.48 37.23 -16.64
N PHE A 23 -28.69 36.58 -15.78
CA PHE A 23 -27.33 37.01 -15.50
C PHE A 23 -26.55 36.91 -16.81
N LYS A 24 -25.99 38.04 -17.23
CA LYS A 24 -25.09 38.12 -18.36
C LYS A 24 -23.88 37.25 -18.01
N ALA A 25 -23.50 36.32 -18.89
CA ALA A 25 -22.29 35.53 -18.66
C ALA A 25 -21.08 36.47 -18.64
N GLU A 26 -20.38 36.52 -17.51
CA GLU A 26 -19.24 37.42 -17.24
C GLU A 26 -17.91 36.70 -17.49
N THR A 27 -16.88 37.47 -17.84
CA THR A 27 -15.49 36.99 -17.84
C THR A 27 -14.76 37.65 -16.67
N TYR A 28 -14.59 36.90 -15.59
CA TYR A 28 -13.87 37.38 -14.41
C TYR A 28 -12.37 37.48 -14.71
N VAL A 29 -11.76 38.60 -14.34
CA VAL A 29 -10.32 38.82 -14.52
C VAL A 29 -9.70 39.14 -13.17
N SER A 30 -8.77 38.30 -12.73
CA SER A 30 -7.96 38.57 -11.53
C SER A 30 -6.54 38.91 -11.92
N PHE A 31 -5.94 39.81 -11.13
CA PHE A 31 -4.54 40.16 -11.25
C PHE A 31 -3.82 39.70 -10.00
N ALA A 32 -3.00 38.66 -10.11
CA ALA A 32 -2.28 38.09 -9.00
C ALA A 32 -0.78 38.21 -9.27
N ASN A 33 -0.04 38.90 -8.41
CA ASN A 33 1.41 39.10 -8.61
C ASN A 33 2.19 38.47 -7.44
N PRO A 34 2.94 37.39 -7.67
CA PRO A 34 3.89 36.84 -6.70
C PRO A 34 5.02 37.82 -6.41
N VAL A 35 5.27 38.07 -5.12
CA VAL A 35 6.29 39.00 -4.63
C VAL A 35 7.27 38.24 -3.72
N ARG A 36 8.46 37.98 -4.26
CA ARG A 36 9.62 37.46 -3.52
C ARG A 36 10.34 38.60 -2.81
N GLY A 37 10.86 38.34 -1.62
CA GLY A 37 11.66 39.30 -0.86
C GLY A 37 13.17 39.21 -1.20
N PRO A 38 14.04 39.69 -0.30
CA PRO A 38 15.48 39.73 -0.53
C PRO A 38 16.18 38.35 -0.48
N GLU A 39 15.53 37.29 0.01
CA GLU A 39 16.16 35.97 0.17
C GLU A 39 16.33 35.27 -1.19
N GLY A 40 17.57 35.03 -1.60
CA GLY A 40 17.85 34.44 -2.92
C GLY A 40 17.55 35.38 -4.09
N TRP A 41 17.47 36.69 -3.85
CA TRP A 41 17.25 37.69 -4.90
C TRP A 41 18.43 37.72 -5.88
N GLY A 42 18.16 37.46 -7.16
CA GLY A 42 19.19 37.29 -8.19
C GLY A 42 19.41 38.48 -9.12
N ASN A 43 18.57 39.53 -9.08
CA ASN A 43 18.66 40.66 -10.00
C ASN A 43 19.31 41.88 -9.32
N PRO A 44 20.60 42.19 -9.58
CA PRO A 44 21.30 43.30 -8.93
C PRO A 44 20.88 44.68 -9.45
N LYS A 45 20.16 44.77 -10.57
CA LYS A 45 19.80 46.05 -11.20
C LYS A 45 18.55 46.68 -10.60
N GLN A 46 17.76 45.92 -9.84
CA GLN A 46 16.50 46.38 -9.27
C GLN A 46 16.27 45.79 -7.89
N THR A 47 15.53 46.51 -7.04
CA THR A 47 15.08 45.99 -5.75
C THR A 47 13.85 45.11 -5.93
N PRO A 48 13.52 44.24 -4.94
CA PRO A 48 12.28 43.45 -4.98
C PRO A 48 10.98 44.26 -5.15
N LEU A 49 10.99 45.55 -4.81
CA LEU A 49 9.82 46.45 -4.95
C LEU A 49 9.73 47.16 -6.30
N ALA A 50 10.78 47.15 -7.13
CA ALA A 50 10.79 47.94 -8.36
C ALA A 50 9.65 47.56 -9.33
N LEU A 51 9.46 46.26 -9.59
CA LEU A 51 8.38 45.77 -10.45
C LEU A 51 6.99 45.94 -9.81
N PRO A 52 6.76 45.57 -8.52
CA PRO A 52 5.50 45.84 -7.84
C PRO A 52 5.07 47.31 -7.85
N LEU A 53 6.00 48.24 -7.60
CA LEU A 53 5.72 49.69 -7.67
C LEU A 53 5.24 50.11 -9.06
N TYR A 54 5.91 49.61 -10.10
CA TYR A 54 5.55 49.91 -11.47
C TYR A 54 4.18 49.32 -11.86
N GLN A 55 3.94 48.04 -11.56
CA GLN A 55 2.65 47.39 -11.80
C GLN A 55 1.50 48.08 -11.06
N TYR A 56 1.73 48.54 -9.82
CA TYR A 56 0.74 49.33 -9.08
C TYR A 56 0.39 50.62 -9.81
N GLN A 57 1.39 51.41 -10.24
CA GLN A 57 1.18 52.66 -10.98
C GLN A 57 0.36 52.48 -12.27
N GLU A 58 0.65 51.41 -13.03
CA GLU A 58 -0.10 51.06 -14.25
C GLU A 58 -1.54 50.63 -13.94
N SER A 59 -1.75 49.93 -12.82
CA SER A 59 -3.08 49.48 -12.39
C SER A 59 -3.99 50.63 -11.95
N THR A 60 -3.47 51.65 -11.26
CA THR A 60 -4.23 52.85 -10.85
C THR A 60 -4.77 53.59 -12.07
N SER A 61 -3.97 53.69 -13.13
CA SER A 61 -4.36 54.32 -14.41
C SER A 61 -5.46 53.54 -15.15
N SER A 62 -5.60 52.25 -14.83
CA SER A 62 -6.54 51.31 -15.46
C SER A 62 -7.72 50.93 -14.56
N ALA A 63 -7.73 51.36 -13.29
CA ALA A 63 -8.72 51.03 -12.27
C ALA A 63 -8.93 49.51 -12.05
N LEU A 64 -7.85 48.72 -12.08
CA LEU A 64 -7.91 47.26 -11.91
C LEU A 64 -7.52 46.85 -10.47
N PRO A 65 -8.31 45.99 -9.80
CA PRO A 65 -7.93 45.46 -8.50
C PRO A 65 -6.77 44.45 -8.65
N LEU A 66 -5.75 44.60 -7.80
CA LEU A 66 -4.61 43.67 -7.76
C LEU A 66 -4.60 42.87 -6.44
N THR A 67 -4.13 41.64 -6.53
CA THR A 67 -3.79 40.79 -5.40
C THR A 67 -2.28 40.56 -5.37
N TRP A 68 -1.63 41.01 -4.30
CA TRP A 68 -0.19 40.86 -4.07
C TRP A 68 0.07 39.63 -3.20
N LEU A 69 0.73 38.63 -3.77
CA LEU A 69 1.00 37.34 -3.11
C LEU A 69 2.40 37.38 -2.51
N LEU A 70 2.52 37.61 -1.22
CA LEU A 70 3.81 37.91 -0.58
C LEU A 70 4.50 36.62 -0.11
N ARG A 71 5.78 36.43 -0.43
CA ARG A 71 6.58 35.34 0.15
C ARG A 71 6.98 35.65 1.60
N TYR A 72 7.38 34.62 2.36
CA TYR A 72 7.73 34.77 3.78
C TYR A 72 8.74 35.89 4.05
N ASP A 73 9.80 35.96 3.25
CA ASP A 73 10.85 36.97 3.37
C ASP A 73 10.37 38.37 2.96
N ALA A 74 9.41 38.48 2.03
CA ALA A 74 8.74 39.76 1.71
C ALA A 74 7.84 40.24 2.86
N VAL A 75 7.13 39.32 3.52
CA VAL A 75 6.33 39.63 4.72
C VAL A 75 7.22 40.11 5.87
N LYS A 76 8.41 39.50 6.03
CA LYS A 76 9.34 39.81 7.13
C LYS A 76 10.22 41.03 6.87
N ASP A 77 10.37 41.45 5.63
CA ASP A 77 11.18 42.63 5.28
C ASP A 77 10.44 43.91 5.68
N ALA A 78 11.10 44.77 6.45
CA ALA A 78 10.48 45.98 7.00
C ALA A 78 10.09 47.00 5.92
N THR A 79 10.86 47.10 4.83
CA THR A 79 10.56 48.05 3.75
C THR A 79 9.40 47.54 2.89
N ILE A 80 9.42 46.26 2.54
CA ILE A 80 8.38 45.64 1.72
C ILE A 80 7.04 45.59 2.47
N SER A 81 7.04 45.12 3.72
CA SER A 81 5.83 45.06 4.55
C SER A 81 5.23 46.46 4.79
N ALA A 82 6.04 47.46 5.11
CA ALA A 82 5.54 48.83 5.30
C ALA A 82 4.91 49.40 4.02
N PHE A 83 5.50 49.13 2.84
CA PHE A 83 4.91 49.53 1.56
C PHE A 83 3.52 48.89 1.37
N PHE A 84 3.40 47.57 1.54
CA PHE A 84 2.12 46.88 1.33
C PHE A 84 1.06 47.22 2.39
N SER A 85 1.46 47.47 3.64
CA SER A 85 0.54 47.96 4.68
C SER A 85 -0.03 49.33 4.31
N GLY A 86 0.84 50.28 3.90
CA GLY A 86 0.37 51.58 3.43
C GLY A 86 -0.49 51.49 2.17
N LEU A 87 -0.16 50.55 1.27
CA LEU A 87 -0.91 50.33 0.04
C LEU A 87 -2.37 49.94 0.29
N ILE A 88 -2.61 48.94 1.15
CA ILE A 88 -3.99 48.48 1.43
C ILE A 88 -4.78 49.43 2.32
N GLU A 89 -4.11 50.27 3.11
CA GLU A 89 -4.77 51.34 3.87
C GLU A 89 -5.25 52.48 2.96
N THR A 90 -4.51 52.76 1.88
CA THR A 90 -4.77 53.91 0.99
C THR A 90 -5.60 53.56 -0.24
N ASP A 91 -5.50 52.33 -0.76
CA ASP A 91 -6.24 51.88 -1.95
C ASP A 91 -6.99 50.57 -1.69
N LYS A 92 -8.32 50.67 -1.59
CA LYS A 92 -9.23 49.54 -1.33
C LYS A 92 -9.32 48.54 -2.49
N ASN A 93 -8.83 48.87 -3.67
CA ASN A 93 -8.76 47.94 -4.80
C ASN A 93 -7.53 47.00 -4.70
N GLN A 94 -6.66 47.21 -3.72
CA GLN A 94 -5.48 46.38 -3.50
C GLN A 94 -5.75 45.36 -2.40
N SER A 95 -5.31 44.13 -2.61
CA SER A 95 -5.48 43.01 -1.66
C SER A 95 -4.17 42.28 -1.45
N LEU A 96 -3.97 41.72 -0.26
CA LEU A 96 -2.79 40.90 0.06
C LEU A 96 -3.17 39.43 0.19
N GLY A 97 -2.29 38.56 -0.30
CA GLY A 97 -2.38 37.12 -0.15
C GLY A 97 -1.01 36.50 0.15
N SER A 98 -0.98 35.18 0.31
CA SER A 98 0.25 34.45 0.59
C SER A 98 0.88 33.85 -0.64
N PHE A 99 2.21 33.86 -0.70
CA PHE A 99 3.00 33.05 -1.62
C PHE A 99 3.87 32.06 -0.84
N LEU A 100 3.45 30.79 -0.80
CA LEU A 100 4.01 29.71 -0.01
C LEU A 100 5.12 28.96 -0.76
N GLU A 101 6.11 29.71 -1.27
CA GLU A 101 7.41 29.15 -1.61
C GLU A 101 8.22 28.97 -0.33
N ILE A 102 8.65 27.74 -0.05
CA ILE A 102 9.39 27.45 1.17
C ILE A 102 10.86 27.84 1.00
N THR A 103 11.35 28.68 1.91
CA THR A 103 12.72 29.20 1.93
C THR A 103 13.49 28.73 3.16
N PRO A 104 14.85 28.74 3.12
CA PRO A 104 15.67 28.48 4.30
C PRO A 104 15.22 29.27 5.54
N ARG A 105 14.99 30.58 5.44
CA ARG A 105 14.53 31.40 6.58
C ARG A 105 13.19 30.95 7.13
N LEU A 106 12.23 30.56 6.28
CA LEU A 106 10.94 30.04 6.76
C LEU A 106 11.14 28.73 7.52
N THR A 107 11.98 27.81 7.00
CA THR A 107 12.25 26.54 7.69
C THR A 107 12.97 26.73 9.02
N GLU A 108 13.93 27.65 9.07
CA GLU A 108 14.63 28.04 10.30
C GLU A 108 13.63 28.59 11.34
N ALA A 109 12.78 29.53 10.94
CA ALA A 109 11.76 30.10 11.80
C ALA A 109 10.70 29.08 12.27
N ALA A 110 10.45 28.04 11.47
CA ALA A 110 9.53 26.95 11.82
C ALA A 110 10.19 25.81 12.60
N ASN A 111 11.52 25.85 12.82
CA ASN A 111 12.30 24.73 13.35
C ASN A 111 12.06 23.42 12.57
N VAL A 112 12.17 23.53 11.25
CA VAL A 112 12.03 22.45 10.27
C VAL A 112 13.34 22.32 9.49
N ILE A 113 13.75 21.08 9.18
CA ILE A 113 14.97 20.84 8.40
C ILE A 113 14.72 21.23 6.95
N TYR A 114 15.56 22.10 6.40
CA TYR A 114 15.54 22.41 4.97
C TYR A 114 16.17 21.25 4.17
N PRO A 115 15.46 20.60 3.24
CA PRO A 115 16.00 19.47 2.50
C PRO A 115 17.18 19.88 1.61
N GLY A 116 18.09 18.93 1.39
CA GLY A 116 19.19 19.10 0.44
C GLY A 116 18.69 19.19 -1.01
N GLY A 117 19.44 19.88 -1.85
CA GLY A 117 19.20 19.96 -3.29
C GLY A 117 20.15 20.94 -3.97
N ILE A 118 20.06 21.01 -5.30
CA ILE A 118 20.97 21.80 -6.14
C ILE A 118 20.43 23.21 -6.45
N SER A 119 19.12 23.41 -6.32
CA SER A 119 18.42 24.66 -6.59
C SER A 119 17.35 24.92 -5.54
N LEU A 120 17.04 26.19 -5.26
CA LEU A 120 15.89 26.57 -4.43
C LEU A 120 14.57 26.13 -5.06
N PHE A 121 14.53 25.97 -6.39
CA PHE A 121 13.39 25.51 -7.17
C PHE A 121 13.29 23.98 -7.26
N ASN A 122 14.04 23.21 -6.47
CA ASN A 122 13.80 21.76 -6.43
C ASN A 122 12.50 21.46 -5.66
N ALA A 123 11.68 20.55 -6.20
CA ALA A 123 10.34 20.26 -5.70
C ALA A 123 10.29 19.80 -4.24
N ASN A 124 11.28 19.00 -3.81
CA ASN A 124 11.43 18.56 -2.42
C ASN A 124 11.70 19.72 -1.43
N ARG A 125 12.06 20.90 -1.91
CA ARG A 125 12.44 22.06 -1.09
C ARG A 125 11.42 23.18 -1.16
N ILE A 126 10.98 23.54 -2.37
CA ILE A 126 10.14 24.71 -2.60
C ILE A 126 8.67 24.47 -2.23
N PHE A 127 8.20 23.21 -2.29
CA PHE A 127 6.81 22.85 -2.03
C PHE A 127 6.61 22.26 -0.64
N LEU A 128 5.44 22.54 -0.06
CA LEU A 128 4.97 21.89 1.16
C LEU A 128 4.96 20.37 1.04
N SER A 129 4.66 19.82 -0.16
CA SER A 129 4.68 18.38 -0.41
C SER A 129 6.04 17.73 -0.16
N GLY A 130 7.14 18.49 -0.17
CA GLY A 130 8.49 18.02 0.17
C GLY A 130 8.71 17.71 1.66
N TYR A 131 7.79 18.14 2.53
CA TYR A 131 7.89 18.04 3.98
C TYR A 131 6.92 17.02 4.55
N SER A 132 7.23 16.50 5.75
CA SER A 132 6.31 15.65 6.51
C SER A 132 5.02 16.41 6.85
N ILE A 133 3.90 15.72 7.09
CA ILE A 133 2.63 16.38 7.45
C ILE A 133 2.79 17.34 8.65
N GLU A 134 3.56 16.94 9.67
CA GLU A 134 3.76 17.79 10.85
C GLU A 134 4.61 19.02 10.51
N ASP A 135 5.62 18.87 9.66
CA ASP A 135 6.43 20.00 9.23
C ASP A 135 5.67 20.93 8.27
N ARG A 136 4.79 20.40 7.40
CA ARG A 136 3.87 21.21 6.59
C ARG A 136 3.04 22.14 7.47
N LYS A 137 2.44 21.61 8.55
CA LYS A 137 1.66 22.41 9.51
C LYS A 137 2.51 23.49 10.16
N LYS A 138 3.72 23.16 10.64
CA LYS A 138 4.62 24.15 11.26
C LYS A 138 4.98 25.26 10.28
N LEU A 139 5.33 24.93 9.03
CA LEU A 139 5.68 25.91 8.00
C LEU A 139 4.51 26.84 7.71
N ILE A 140 3.30 26.29 7.52
CA ILE A 140 2.08 27.08 7.31
C ILE A 140 1.81 27.98 8.53
N ASP A 141 1.88 27.43 9.73
CA ASP A 141 1.57 28.15 10.98
C ASP A 141 2.54 29.31 11.22
N THR A 142 3.84 29.07 11.03
CA THR A 142 4.89 30.09 11.14
C THR A 142 4.69 31.19 10.11
N TYR A 143 4.41 30.82 8.85
CA TYR A 143 4.12 31.80 7.80
C TYR A 143 2.88 32.64 8.16
N MET A 144 1.77 32.00 8.51
CA MET A 144 0.51 32.68 8.79
C MET A 144 0.62 33.59 10.01
N SER A 145 1.38 33.18 11.03
CA SER A 145 1.66 34.01 12.20
C SER A 145 2.47 35.25 11.82
N ALA A 146 3.50 35.11 10.98
CA ALA A 146 4.29 36.25 10.49
C ALA A 146 3.44 37.23 9.67
N PHE A 147 2.53 36.71 8.84
CA PHE A 147 1.59 37.53 8.07
C PHE A 147 0.66 38.30 8.99
N PHE A 148 0.04 37.64 9.98
CA PHE A 148 -0.84 38.28 10.95
C PHE A 148 -0.13 39.38 11.75
N VAL A 149 1.11 39.14 12.19
CA VAL A 149 1.92 40.15 12.90
C VAL A 149 2.18 41.38 12.04
N SER A 150 2.37 41.21 10.73
CA SER A 150 2.74 42.31 9.83
C SER A 150 1.54 43.13 9.36
N PHE A 151 0.37 42.50 9.18
CA PHE A 151 -0.80 43.13 8.56
C PHE A 151 -2.07 43.13 9.43
N GLY A 152 -2.10 42.43 10.55
CA GLY A 152 -3.24 42.39 11.49
C GLY A 152 -4.39 41.46 11.09
N PHE A 153 -4.26 40.69 10.00
CA PHE A 153 -5.26 39.72 9.54
C PHE A 153 -4.60 38.51 8.89
N TYR A 154 -5.35 37.42 8.71
CA TYR A 154 -4.92 36.27 7.91
C TYR A 154 -5.33 36.44 6.44
N PRO A 155 -4.46 36.08 5.50
CA PRO A 155 -4.72 36.23 4.08
C PRO A 155 -5.87 35.31 3.63
N LYS A 156 -6.71 35.81 2.73
CA LYS A 156 -7.85 35.06 2.18
C LYS A 156 -7.53 34.34 0.87
N SER A 157 -6.44 34.71 0.22
CA SER A 157 -5.89 34.08 -0.96
C SER A 157 -4.49 33.54 -0.67
N VAL A 158 -4.19 32.36 -1.20
CA VAL A 158 -2.88 31.70 -1.09
C VAL A 158 -2.43 31.20 -2.45
N SER A 159 -1.13 31.12 -2.67
CA SER A 159 -0.56 30.56 -3.89
C SER A 159 0.77 29.86 -3.61
N ALA A 160 1.07 28.87 -4.42
CA ALA A 160 2.41 28.37 -4.69
C ALA A 160 2.38 27.77 -6.10
N TRP A 161 3.53 27.39 -6.67
CA TRP A 161 3.48 26.65 -7.94
C TRP A 161 2.73 25.32 -7.79
N HIS A 162 2.80 24.73 -6.60
CA HIS A 162 2.01 23.56 -6.22
C HIS A 162 1.64 23.55 -4.72
N LEU A 163 0.33 23.56 -4.45
CA LEU A 163 -0.28 23.29 -3.14
C LEU A 163 -1.00 21.93 -3.20
N ASP A 164 -0.55 20.97 -2.37
CA ASP A 164 -1.15 19.65 -2.27
C ASP A 164 -2.49 19.66 -1.51
N SER A 165 -3.31 18.62 -1.70
CA SER A 165 -4.65 18.56 -1.08
C SER A 165 -4.63 18.58 0.45
N TYR A 166 -3.59 18.08 1.11
CA TYR A 166 -3.51 18.15 2.57
C TYR A 166 -3.29 19.59 3.05
N SER A 167 -2.31 20.27 2.44
CA SER A 167 -1.99 21.66 2.74
C SER A 167 -3.19 22.58 2.49
N LEU A 168 -3.89 22.39 1.37
CA LEU A 168 -5.11 23.14 1.03
C LEU A 168 -6.22 22.95 2.08
N GLN A 169 -6.44 21.72 2.56
CA GLN A 169 -7.40 21.46 3.63
C GLN A 169 -7.04 22.20 4.91
N TYR A 170 -5.77 22.15 5.30
CA TYR A 170 -5.31 22.79 6.53
C TYR A 170 -5.46 24.32 6.46
N LEU A 171 -5.05 24.93 5.34
CA LEU A 171 -5.22 26.35 5.05
C LEU A 171 -6.70 26.76 5.08
N GLN A 172 -7.57 25.98 4.46
CA GLN A 172 -9.01 26.24 4.45
C GLN A 172 -9.62 26.11 5.86
N SER A 173 -9.36 25.01 6.57
CA SER A 173 -10.03 24.71 7.84
C SER A 173 -9.55 25.58 9.00
N LYS A 174 -8.25 25.93 9.04
CA LYS A 174 -7.66 26.67 10.16
C LYS A 174 -7.66 28.18 9.91
N TYR A 175 -7.36 28.60 8.69
CA TYR A 175 -7.17 30.03 8.34
C TYR A 175 -8.31 30.61 7.50
N SER A 176 -9.32 29.80 7.15
CA SER A 176 -10.48 30.25 6.37
C SER A 176 -10.09 30.89 5.04
N VAL A 177 -9.05 30.34 4.40
CA VAL A 177 -8.64 30.69 3.04
C VAL A 177 -9.80 30.41 2.08
N LEU A 178 -10.05 31.35 1.18
CA LEU A 178 -11.17 31.35 0.24
C LEU A 178 -10.73 30.96 -1.18
N THR A 179 -9.50 31.31 -1.55
CA THR A 179 -8.95 31.04 -2.88
C THR A 179 -7.52 30.53 -2.79
N ALA A 180 -7.20 29.52 -3.59
CA ALA A 180 -5.86 29.01 -3.79
C ALA A 180 -5.48 29.11 -5.26
N MET A 181 -4.20 29.33 -5.55
CA MET A 181 -3.68 29.39 -6.92
C MET A 181 -2.45 28.50 -7.08
N ASN A 182 -2.57 27.50 -7.96
CA ASN A 182 -1.49 26.62 -8.42
C ASN A 182 -1.15 26.89 -9.89
N CYS A 183 -0.01 26.41 -10.38
CA CYS A 183 0.26 26.34 -11.82
C CYS A 183 -0.89 25.68 -12.60
N ASP A 184 -1.13 26.18 -13.81
CA ASP A 184 -1.98 25.49 -14.78
C ASP A 184 -1.28 24.23 -15.33
N ASP A 185 -2.02 23.46 -16.12
CA ASP A 185 -1.56 22.19 -16.70
C ASP A 185 -0.25 22.38 -17.50
N GLN A 186 0.77 21.59 -17.16
CA GLN A 186 2.07 21.55 -17.83
C GLN A 186 2.68 20.14 -17.79
N TYR A 187 3.21 19.68 -18.92
CA TYR A 187 3.71 18.31 -19.04
C TYR A 187 5.12 18.11 -18.46
N ASN A 188 6.03 19.08 -18.66
CA ASN A 188 7.43 19.00 -18.23
C ASN A 188 8.14 20.37 -18.24
N THR A 189 7.70 21.30 -17.37
CA THR A 189 8.29 22.64 -17.25
C THR A 189 8.87 22.81 -15.85
N ASP A 190 10.08 23.38 -15.73
CA ASP A 190 10.80 23.58 -14.46
C ASP A 190 11.01 22.31 -13.62
N SER A 191 11.13 21.15 -14.27
CA SER A 191 11.16 19.82 -13.63
C SER A 191 9.87 19.43 -12.90
N TYR A 192 8.75 20.10 -13.21
CA TYR A 192 7.42 19.75 -12.71
C TYR A 192 6.51 19.28 -13.84
N ARG A 193 5.80 18.19 -13.57
CA ARG A 193 4.65 17.73 -14.33
C ARG A 193 3.40 17.88 -13.46
N LEU A 194 2.50 18.76 -13.89
CA LEU A 194 1.17 18.97 -13.31
C LEU A 194 0.19 18.76 -14.45
N TRP A 195 -0.39 17.56 -14.58
CA TRP A 195 -1.00 17.14 -15.85
C TRP A 195 -2.35 16.45 -15.67
N GLY A 196 -3.37 16.95 -16.36
CA GLY A 196 -4.69 16.33 -16.45
C GLY A 196 -5.76 16.87 -15.51
N GLY A 197 -5.50 17.97 -14.81
CA GLY A 197 -6.54 18.65 -14.03
C GLY A 197 -7.47 19.50 -14.90
N TYR A 198 -8.29 20.33 -14.26
CA TYR A 198 -8.99 21.40 -14.96
C TYR A 198 -7.99 22.39 -15.56
N LEU A 199 -8.08 22.57 -16.87
CA LEU A 199 -7.33 23.48 -17.72
C LEU A 199 -7.96 24.87 -17.67
N GLY A 200 -7.24 25.87 -17.13
CA GLY A 200 -7.65 27.27 -17.19
C GLY A 200 -9.00 27.61 -16.56
N SER A 201 -9.60 26.72 -15.75
CA SER A 201 -10.93 26.94 -15.18
C SER A 201 -10.94 26.76 -13.66
N PRO A 202 -11.65 27.62 -12.90
CA PRO A 202 -11.77 27.49 -11.45
C PRO A 202 -12.61 26.28 -11.01
N TYR A 203 -12.25 25.68 -9.88
CA TYR A 203 -12.96 24.52 -9.31
C TYR A 203 -12.78 24.44 -7.79
N PHE A 204 -13.58 23.59 -7.12
CA PHE A 204 -13.25 23.17 -5.76
C PHE A 204 -12.37 21.91 -5.84
N PRO A 205 -11.16 21.90 -5.27
CA PRO A 205 -10.33 20.70 -5.31
C PRO A 205 -10.87 19.60 -4.39
N ASP A 206 -10.59 18.34 -4.72
CA ASP A 206 -10.92 17.18 -3.91
C ASP A 206 -9.97 17.05 -2.70
N LYS A 207 -10.49 16.56 -1.58
CA LYS A 207 -9.70 16.33 -0.35
C LYS A 207 -8.55 15.33 -0.52
N ASN A 208 -8.58 14.47 -1.53
CA ASN A 208 -7.58 13.44 -1.74
C ASN A 208 -6.56 13.76 -2.84
N ASN A 209 -6.89 14.66 -3.77
CA ASN A 209 -6.04 14.97 -4.91
C ASN A 209 -6.35 16.36 -5.49
N SER A 210 -5.34 17.22 -5.54
CA SER A 210 -5.53 18.66 -5.83
C SER A 210 -5.92 18.91 -7.28
N LEU A 211 -5.54 18.04 -8.22
CA LEU A 211 -5.92 18.11 -9.63
C LEU A 211 -7.36 17.66 -9.91
N ILE A 212 -8.01 16.97 -8.96
CA ILE A 212 -9.35 16.45 -9.14
C ILE A 212 -10.40 17.49 -8.70
N PRO A 213 -11.32 17.90 -9.58
CA PRO A 213 -12.48 18.69 -9.20
C PRO A 213 -13.44 17.91 -8.29
N ALA A 214 -13.95 18.55 -7.25
CA ALA A 214 -14.92 17.94 -6.35
C ALA A 214 -16.33 17.94 -6.96
N TYR A 215 -17.07 16.83 -6.80
CA TYR A 215 -18.44 16.67 -7.31
C TYR A 215 -19.53 16.87 -6.25
N SER A 216 -19.17 17.07 -4.98
CA SER A 216 -20.12 17.27 -3.89
C SER A 216 -19.50 18.10 -2.76
N PHE A 217 -20.35 18.58 -1.85
CA PHE A 217 -19.89 19.32 -0.68
C PHE A 217 -19.03 18.46 0.26
N GLY A 218 -19.32 17.15 0.37
CA GLY A 218 -18.64 16.25 1.30
C GLY A 218 -17.18 15.97 0.96
N ASN A 219 -16.85 15.94 -0.33
CA ASN A 219 -15.50 15.63 -0.83
C ASN A 219 -14.67 16.87 -1.20
N ARG A 220 -15.27 18.07 -1.22
CA ARG A 220 -14.56 19.29 -1.61
C ARG A 220 -13.74 19.89 -0.47
N ILE A 221 -12.62 20.50 -0.84
CA ILE A 221 -11.96 21.53 -0.03
C ILE A 221 -12.72 22.82 -0.31
N ASN A 222 -13.24 23.47 0.73
CA ASN A 222 -14.21 24.57 0.58
C ASN A 222 -13.56 25.93 0.25
N LEU A 223 -12.72 25.96 -0.79
CA LEU A 223 -12.06 27.12 -1.38
C LEU A 223 -12.06 27.01 -2.90
N ALA A 224 -11.98 28.14 -3.61
CA ALA A 224 -11.83 28.17 -5.06
C ALA A 224 -10.35 27.93 -5.44
N MET A 225 -10.07 26.88 -6.21
CA MET A 225 -8.79 26.71 -6.87
C MET A 225 -8.81 27.43 -8.22
N VAL A 226 -7.91 28.38 -8.41
CA VAL A 226 -7.67 29.07 -9.69
C VAL A 226 -6.29 28.70 -10.23
N ARG A 227 -6.03 29.03 -11.50
CA ARG A 227 -4.77 28.66 -12.19
C ARG A 227 -3.86 29.87 -12.38
N TRP A 228 -2.56 29.65 -12.22
CA TRP A 228 -1.52 30.61 -12.58
C TRP A 228 -1.30 30.61 -14.09
N ALA A 229 -1.38 31.82 -14.65
CA ALA A 229 -1.35 32.21 -16.05
C ALA A 229 -2.17 31.28 -16.98
N GLN A 230 -3.43 31.65 -17.22
CA GLN A 230 -4.32 30.94 -18.16
C GLN A 230 -3.60 30.66 -19.50
N ARG A 231 -3.71 29.41 -19.95
CA ARG A 231 -3.03 28.90 -21.13
C ARG A 231 -3.78 29.16 -22.44
N ASP A 232 -3.07 29.21 -23.56
CA ASP A 232 -3.64 29.03 -24.90
C ASP A 232 -4.20 27.61 -25.01
N LEU A 233 -5.52 27.47 -25.09
CA LEU A 233 -6.19 26.17 -25.06
C LEU A 233 -5.86 25.28 -26.29
N PHE A 234 -5.26 25.84 -27.35
CA PHE A 234 -4.76 25.09 -28.50
C PHE A 234 -3.28 24.71 -28.32
N ASN A 235 -2.42 25.70 -28.07
CA ASN A 235 -0.97 25.52 -28.15
C ASN A 235 -0.29 25.03 -26.85
N PHE A 236 -1.01 25.01 -25.72
CA PHE A 236 -0.47 24.48 -24.46
C PHE A 236 -0.25 22.97 -24.47
N TYR A 237 -1.02 22.24 -25.28
CA TYR A 237 -1.11 20.79 -25.21
C TYR A 237 0.06 20.12 -25.94
N GLY A 238 1.22 20.13 -25.28
CA GLY A 238 2.47 19.62 -25.80
C GLY A 238 3.53 19.46 -24.71
N SER A 239 4.78 19.30 -25.14
CA SER A 239 5.95 19.25 -24.25
C SER A 239 6.79 20.52 -24.36
N ASN A 240 7.71 20.71 -23.41
CA ASN A 240 8.68 21.81 -23.37
C ASN A 240 7.99 23.18 -23.35
N ASN A 241 8.30 24.04 -24.34
CA ASN A 241 7.81 25.42 -24.44
C ASN A 241 6.30 25.54 -24.66
N ALA A 242 5.57 24.43 -24.83
CA ALA A 242 4.12 24.46 -24.99
C ALA A 242 3.44 25.23 -23.84
N SER A 243 3.91 25.06 -22.60
CA SER A 243 3.34 25.76 -21.43
C SER A 243 3.53 27.29 -21.46
N LEU A 244 4.45 27.81 -22.29
CA LEU A 244 4.68 29.24 -22.46
C LEU A 244 3.62 29.91 -23.35
N HIS A 245 2.69 29.16 -23.94
CA HIS A 245 1.53 29.77 -24.57
C HIS A 245 0.54 30.14 -23.47
N SER A 246 0.73 31.32 -22.87
CA SER A 246 -0.03 31.79 -21.72
C SER A 246 -0.22 33.30 -21.74
N VAL A 247 -1.06 33.82 -20.84
CA VAL A 247 -1.27 35.26 -20.65
C VAL A 247 -0.11 35.97 -19.93
N GLN A 248 0.93 35.25 -19.51
CA GLN A 248 2.07 35.81 -18.77
C GLN A 248 3.01 36.55 -19.74
N VAL A 249 3.43 37.77 -19.39
CA VAL A 249 4.20 38.66 -20.28
C VAL A 249 5.52 38.02 -20.76
N ASN A 250 6.28 37.43 -19.85
CA ASN A 250 7.56 36.77 -20.17
C ASN A 250 7.36 35.54 -21.09
N ASP A 251 6.27 34.81 -20.91
CA ASP A 251 6.01 33.53 -21.57
C ASP A 251 5.81 33.74 -23.08
N TYR A 252 4.80 34.53 -23.48
CA TYR A 252 4.50 34.72 -24.89
C TYR A 252 5.56 35.56 -25.62
N LEU A 253 6.22 36.50 -24.93
CA LEU A 253 7.36 37.22 -25.51
C LEU A 253 8.54 36.29 -25.82
N ALA A 254 8.82 35.29 -24.97
CA ALA A 254 9.86 34.29 -25.23
C ALA A 254 9.56 33.43 -26.47
N LEU A 255 8.27 33.35 -26.86
CA LEU A 255 7.81 32.70 -28.08
C LEU A 255 7.78 33.64 -29.30
N GLY A 256 8.22 34.89 -29.16
CA GLY A 256 8.19 35.89 -30.23
C GLY A 256 6.80 36.46 -30.52
N GLN A 257 5.84 36.29 -29.61
CA GLN A 257 4.51 36.91 -29.70
C GLN A 257 4.51 38.30 -29.06
N ASP A 258 3.40 39.04 -29.18
CA ASP A 258 3.25 40.41 -28.68
C ASP A 258 1.86 40.65 -28.02
N THR A 259 1.54 41.91 -27.70
CA THR A 259 0.26 42.27 -27.09
C THR A 259 -0.96 41.83 -27.93
N LYS A 260 -0.85 41.72 -29.26
CA LYS A 260 -1.97 41.26 -30.09
C LYS A 260 -2.30 39.80 -29.80
N TYR A 261 -1.29 38.98 -29.55
CA TYR A 261 -1.48 37.61 -29.11
C TYR A 261 -2.16 37.56 -27.73
N PHE A 262 -1.75 38.42 -26.80
CA PHE A 262 -2.43 38.58 -25.51
C PHE A 262 -3.93 38.97 -25.67
N GLU A 263 -4.26 39.89 -26.56
CA GLU A 263 -5.66 40.24 -26.85
C GLU A 263 -6.45 39.06 -27.43
N LYS A 264 -5.83 38.24 -28.29
CA LYS A 264 -6.42 37.00 -28.81
C LYS A 264 -6.69 36.00 -27.68
N LEU A 265 -5.80 35.88 -26.70
CA LEU A 265 -6.02 35.03 -25.52
C LEU A 265 -7.21 35.51 -24.67
N LEU A 266 -7.33 36.82 -24.44
CA LEU A 266 -8.50 37.38 -23.75
C LEU A 266 -9.80 37.07 -24.51
N ALA A 267 -9.78 37.21 -25.83
CA ALA A 267 -10.91 36.89 -26.69
C ALA A 267 -11.28 35.40 -26.64
N MET A 268 -10.29 34.51 -26.60
CA MET A 268 -10.48 33.05 -26.55
C MET A 268 -11.26 32.63 -25.29
N TYR A 269 -11.02 33.27 -24.14
CA TYR A 269 -11.76 32.96 -22.91
C TYR A 269 -13.15 33.63 -22.83
N ASN A 270 -13.50 34.53 -23.75
CA ASN A 270 -14.81 35.18 -23.80
C ASN A 270 -15.88 34.29 -24.49
N GLN A 271 -16.17 33.11 -23.94
CA GLN A 271 -17.12 32.13 -24.52
C GLN A 271 -18.44 32.03 -23.76
N LYS A 272 -19.13 33.17 -23.69
CA LYS A 272 -20.38 33.41 -22.94
C LYS A 272 -21.58 32.58 -23.36
N GLY A 273 -21.55 32.05 -24.59
CA GLY A 273 -22.59 31.19 -25.12
C GLY A 273 -22.50 29.74 -24.66
N VAL A 274 -21.40 29.33 -24.01
CA VAL A 274 -21.13 27.93 -23.62
C VAL A 274 -20.94 27.74 -22.11
N ASN A 275 -20.35 28.72 -21.42
CA ASN A 275 -20.09 28.66 -19.98
C ASN A 275 -20.95 29.69 -19.22
N GLU A 276 -21.31 29.38 -17.97
CA GLU A 276 -22.03 30.33 -17.10
C GLU A 276 -21.18 31.56 -16.76
N PHE A 277 -19.87 31.36 -16.66
CA PHE A 277 -18.86 32.39 -16.53
C PHE A 277 -17.53 31.83 -17.08
N THR A 278 -16.58 32.72 -17.36
CA THR A 278 -15.19 32.34 -17.62
C THR A 278 -14.26 33.14 -16.72
N TYR A 279 -13.01 32.70 -16.61
CA TYR A 279 -12.05 33.27 -15.67
C TYR A 279 -10.67 33.33 -16.32
N VAL A 280 -9.98 34.45 -16.13
CA VAL A 280 -8.60 34.66 -16.57
C VAL A 280 -7.82 35.25 -15.41
N ASN A 281 -6.71 34.65 -15.04
CA ASN A 281 -5.78 35.20 -14.06
C ASN A 281 -4.49 35.63 -14.74
N ILE A 282 -4.14 36.90 -14.56
CA ILE A 282 -2.99 37.57 -15.18
C ILE A 282 -2.02 37.95 -14.08
N GLY A 283 -0.72 37.78 -14.31
CA GLY A 283 0.29 38.07 -13.32
C GLY A 283 1.69 38.05 -13.90
N LEU A 284 2.64 38.60 -13.15
CA LEU A 284 4.07 38.47 -13.41
C LEU A 284 4.82 38.51 -12.07
N GLU A 285 5.79 37.62 -11.92
CA GLU A 285 6.69 37.53 -10.78
C GLU A 285 7.63 38.73 -10.73
N ASN A 286 7.98 39.17 -9.52
CA ASN A 286 8.77 40.39 -9.35
C ASN A 286 10.26 40.28 -9.72
N ASP A 287 10.79 39.09 -9.96
CA ASP A 287 12.21 38.85 -10.27
C ASP A 287 12.58 39.04 -11.75
N TYR A 288 11.60 39.26 -12.63
CA TYR A 288 11.85 39.67 -14.01
C TYR A 288 12.41 41.10 -14.09
N ASP A 289 13.41 41.31 -14.96
CA ASP A 289 14.05 42.62 -15.17
C ASP A 289 13.06 43.62 -15.76
N LEU A 290 12.67 44.63 -14.97
CA LEU A 290 11.71 45.66 -15.36
C LEU A 290 12.12 46.34 -16.66
N THR A 291 13.41 46.53 -16.92
CA THR A 291 13.88 47.21 -18.14
C THR A 291 13.53 46.46 -19.42
N LEU A 292 13.38 45.13 -19.35
CA LEU A 292 13.04 44.28 -20.49
C LEU A 292 11.52 44.24 -20.74
N TYR A 293 10.72 44.27 -19.68
CA TYR A 293 9.27 44.00 -19.77
C TYR A 293 8.38 45.23 -19.59
N LYS A 294 8.95 46.39 -19.21
CA LYS A 294 8.21 47.63 -18.93
C LYS A 294 7.19 47.99 -20.01
N ASN A 295 7.61 48.02 -21.27
CA ASN A 295 6.76 48.43 -22.38
C ASN A 295 5.58 47.47 -22.58
N GLU A 296 5.84 46.16 -22.48
CA GLU A 296 4.80 45.16 -22.69
C GLU A 296 3.80 45.10 -21.53
N ILE A 297 4.27 45.26 -20.29
CA ILE A 297 3.38 45.41 -19.12
C ILE A 297 2.41 46.56 -19.36
N ASN A 298 2.91 47.74 -19.74
CA ASN A 298 2.08 48.90 -20.05
C ASN A 298 1.07 48.63 -21.18
N ASN A 299 1.49 47.92 -22.24
CA ASN A 299 0.59 47.52 -23.32
C ASN A 299 -0.52 46.58 -22.84
N VAL A 300 -0.22 45.60 -21.98
CA VAL A 300 -1.20 44.68 -21.39
C VAL A 300 -2.27 45.43 -20.61
N TYR A 301 -1.88 46.34 -19.71
CA TYR A 301 -2.82 47.17 -18.94
C TYR A 301 -3.71 48.03 -19.86
N ARG A 302 -3.14 48.63 -20.91
CA ARG A 302 -3.92 49.37 -21.93
C ARG A 302 -4.88 48.45 -22.68
N ALA A 303 -4.45 47.28 -23.11
CA ALA A 303 -5.27 46.32 -23.83
C ALA A 303 -6.47 45.87 -22.99
N LEU A 304 -6.28 45.65 -21.69
CA LEU A 304 -7.37 45.33 -20.76
C LEU A 304 -8.40 46.45 -20.64
N LYS A 305 -7.93 47.69 -20.55
CA LYS A 305 -8.80 48.88 -20.50
C LYS A 305 -9.61 49.04 -21.80
N VAL A 306 -8.95 48.92 -22.96
CA VAL A 306 -9.57 49.05 -24.28
C VAL A 306 -10.59 47.94 -24.53
N ASN A 307 -10.27 46.71 -24.12
CA ASN A 307 -11.11 45.55 -24.37
C ASN A 307 -12.12 45.25 -23.23
N HIS A 308 -12.21 46.11 -22.21
CA HIS A 308 -13.08 45.93 -21.03
C HIS A 308 -14.53 45.64 -21.42
N ASP A 309 -15.18 46.58 -22.13
CA ASP A 309 -16.57 46.44 -22.56
C ASP A 309 -16.73 45.40 -23.68
N LYS A 310 -15.76 45.35 -24.59
CA LYS A 310 -15.74 44.42 -25.74
C LYS A 310 -15.83 42.96 -25.29
N PHE A 311 -15.10 42.62 -24.22
CA PHE A 311 -15.09 41.27 -23.66
C PHE A 311 -15.88 41.14 -22.36
N ASN A 312 -16.60 42.18 -21.91
CA ASN A 312 -17.35 42.22 -20.64
C ASN A 312 -16.48 41.67 -19.50
N LEU A 313 -15.29 42.24 -19.38
CA LEU A 313 -14.34 41.86 -18.36
C LEU A 313 -14.87 42.35 -17.01
N HIS A 314 -14.89 41.47 -16.01
CA HIS A 314 -15.27 41.80 -14.64
C HIS A 314 -14.03 41.66 -13.74
N PRO A 315 -13.28 42.76 -13.50
CA PRO A 315 -12.10 42.72 -12.66
C PRO A 315 -12.49 42.38 -11.21
N ILE A 316 -11.80 41.41 -10.61
CA ILE A 316 -12.11 40.93 -9.26
C ILE A 316 -10.83 40.48 -8.53
N SER A 317 -10.74 40.76 -7.23
CA SER A 317 -9.67 40.25 -6.38
C SER A 317 -9.78 38.73 -6.21
N LEU A 318 -8.68 38.05 -5.87
CA LEU A 318 -8.74 36.61 -5.61
C LEU A 318 -9.66 36.27 -4.42
N SER A 319 -9.70 37.10 -3.38
CA SER A 319 -10.55 36.87 -2.20
C SER A 319 -12.03 36.99 -2.53
N ASP A 320 -12.42 38.05 -3.23
CA ASP A 320 -13.82 38.31 -3.58
C ASP A 320 -14.34 37.26 -4.56
N PHE A 321 -13.48 36.81 -5.50
CA PHE A 321 -13.81 35.71 -6.39
C PHE A 321 -14.08 34.41 -5.62
N GLY A 322 -13.30 34.11 -4.58
CA GLY A 322 -13.51 32.93 -3.75
C GLY A 322 -14.88 32.92 -3.05
N ASP A 323 -15.28 34.06 -2.49
CA ASP A 323 -16.60 34.23 -1.89
C ASP A 323 -17.73 34.13 -2.92
N TRP A 324 -17.58 34.80 -4.06
CA TRP A 324 -18.53 34.71 -5.17
C TRP A 324 -18.70 33.26 -5.65
N PHE A 325 -17.59 32.57 -5.89
CA PHE A 325 -17.58 31.20 -6.41
C PHE A 325 -18.24 30.23 -5.44
N LYS A 326 -17.96 30.36 -4.13
CA LYS A 326 -18.60 29.57 -3.07
C LYS A 326 -20.10 29.82 -2.97
N ALA A 327 -20.53 31.08 -3.07
CA ALA A 327 -21.95 31.43 -3.06
C ALA A 327 -22.67 30.92 -4.31
N ARG A 328 -22.00 30.94 -5.47
CA ARG A 328 -22.57 30.52 -6.75
C ARG A 328 -22.71 29.01 -6.88
N TYR A 329 -21.74 28.25 -6.37
CA TYR A 329 -21.64 26.79 -6.48
C TYR A 329 -21.66 26.12 -5.11
N PRO A 330 -22.85 25.91 -4.51
CA PRO A 330 -22.97 25.38 -3.15
C PRO A 330 -22.61 23.89 -3.04
N GLU A 331 -22.80 23.11 -4.10
CA GLU A 331 -22.66 21.65 -4.08
C GLU A 331 -21.36 21.14 -4.71
N SER A 332 -21.12 21.41 -5.99
CA SER A 332 -20.03 20.80 -6.76
C SER A 332 -19.20 21.84 -7.51
N SER A 333 -18.06 21.40 -8.05
CA SER A 333 -17.36 22.16 -9.08
C SER A 333 -18.23 22.27 -10.34
N PRO A 334 -18.17 23.39 -11.07
CA PRO A 334 -18.86 23.56 -12.35
C PRO A 334 -18.21 22.72 -13.46
N SER A 335 -18.95 22.58 -14.57
CA SER A 335 -18.42 22.04 -15.82
C SER A 335 -18.14 23.17 -16.82
N TYR A 336 -17.15 22.98 -17.68
CA TYR A 336 -16.73 23.96 -18.67
C TYR A 336 -16.61 23.35 -20.07
N PHE A 337 -16.90 24.16 -21.07
CA PHE A 337 -16.69 23.85 -22.49
C PHE A 337 -15.99 25.01 -23.19
N TYR A 338 -14.91 24.72 -23.91
CA TYR A 338 -14.19 25.70 -24.71
C TYR A 338 -13.96 25.17 -26.12
N GLN A 339 -13.94 26.07 -27.09
CA GLN A 339 -13.52 25.78 -28.45
C GLN A 339 -12.60 26.88 -28.99
N THR A 340 -11.51 26.52 -29.66
CA THR A 340 -10.61 27.53 -30.26
C THR A 340 -9.86 26.97 -31.46
N GLY A 341 -9.49 27.84 -32.39
CA GLY A 341 -8.45 27.54 -33.38
C GLY A 341 -7.07 27.90 -32.85
N ASP A 342 -6.04 27.76 -33.69
CA ASP A 342 -4.69 28.21 -33.38
C ASP A 342 -4.61 29.74 -33.41
N LEU A 343 -4.26 30.37 -32.28
CA LEU A 343 -4.15 31.82 -32.16
C LEU A 343 -2.88 32.38 -32.83
N THR A 344 -1.87 31.53 -33.05
CA THR A 344 -0.64 31.87 -33.78
C THR A 344 -0.84 31.84 -35.30
N GLU A 345 -1.95 31.26 -35.77
CA GLU A 345 -2.29 31.09 -37.19
C GLU A 345 -1.30 30.20 -37.97
N VAL A 346 -0.46 29.42 -37.27
CA VAL A 346 0.51 28.51 -37.88
C VAL A 346 -0.13 27.17 -38.25
N ASN A 347 -0.99 26.64 -37.39
CA ASN A 347 -1.64 25.35 -37.57
C ASN A 347 -3.12 25.50 -37.94
N SER A 348 -3.62 24.55 -38.73
CA SER A 348 -5.03 24.47 -39.05
C SER A 348 -5.80 23.66 -37.99
N GLY A 349 -7.12 23.73 -38.03
CA GLY A 349 -7.98 22.94 -37.15
C GLY A 349 -8.57 23.74 -35.98
N LYS A 350 -9.37 23.04 -35.18
CA LYS A 350 -9.95 23.55 -33.93
C LYS A 350 -9.83 22.51 -32.83
N VAL A 351 -9.60 22.94 -31.61
CA VAL A 351 -9.71 22.10 -30.41
C VAL A 351 -10.98 22.40 -29.64
N PHE A 352 -11.49 21.39 -28.95
CA PHE A 352 -12.65 21.45 -28.09
C PHE A 352 -12.30 20.79 -26.76
N TRP A 353 -12.51 21.50 -25.66
CA TRP A 353 -12.26 21.00 -24.31
C TRP A 353 -13.57 20.94 -23.55
N TYR A 354 -13.89 19.77 -23.00
CA TYR A 354 -14.97 19.59 -22.05
C TYR A 354 -14.40 19.09 -20.72
N GLN A 355 -14.78 19.74 -19.63
CA GLN A 355 -14.25 19.46 -18.31
C GLN A 355 -15.40 19.42 -17.32
N SER A 356 -15.62 18.27 -16.68
CA SER A 356 -16.64 18.09 -15.64
C SER A 356 -16.00 17.52 -14.37
N PRO A 357 -16.73 17.52 -13.24
CA PRO A 357 -16.21 16.88 -12.03
C PRO A 357 -15.83 15.40 -12.21
N PHE A 358 -16.29 14.72 -13.27
CA PHE A 358 -16.05 13.28 -13.43
C PHE A 358 -15.00 12.95 -14.50
N TYR A 359 -14.81 13.80 -15.51
CA TYR A 359 -13.81 13.59 -16.54
C TYR A 359 -13.40 14.88 -17.26
N ARG A 360 -12.25 14.83 -17.93
CA ARG A 360 -11.79 15.80 -18.92
C ARG A 360 -11.70 15.15 -20.28
N LEU A 361 -12.11 15.85 -21.34
CA LEU A 361 -12.04 15.41 -22.72
C LEU A 361 -11.49 16.55 -23.60
N GLY A 362 -10.41 16.28 -24.31
CA GLY A 362 -9.83 17.12 -25.36
C GLY A 362 -10.04 16.49 -26.73
N LEU A 363 -10.63 17.26 -27.65
CA LEU A 363 -10.89 16.86 -29.03
C LEU A 363 -10.18 17.83 -29.98
N LYS A 364 -9.58 17.33 -31.05
CA LYS A 364 -9.04 18.15 -32.14
C LYS A 364 -9.73 17.77 -33.44
N SER A 365 -10.35 18.73 -34.12
CA SER A 365 -10.90 18.53 -35.47
C SER A 365 -10.05 19.26 -36.51
N GLU A 366 -9.56 18.51 -37.49
CA GLU A 366 -8.70 18.98 -38.57
C GLU A 366 -8.89 18.09 -39.80
N ASN A 367 -8.84 18.67 -41.01
CA ASN A 367 -8.97 17.95 -42.28
C ASN A 367 -10.23 17.07 -42.38
N GLY A 368 -11.36 17.55 -41.85
CA GLY A 368 -12.65 16.85 -41.89
C GLY A 368 -12.77 15.65 -40.95
N LYS A 369 -11.85 15.46 -40.01
CA LYS A 369 -11.87 14.39 -39.00
C LYS A 369 -11.68 14.97 -37.60
N THR A 370 -12.40 14.41 -36.63
CA THR A 370 -12.20 14.72 -35.21
C THR A 370 -11.45 13.59 -34.51
N TYR A 371 -10.49 13.94 -33.66
CA TYR A 371 -9.67 13.05 -32.86
C TYR A 371 -9.86 13.35 -31.38
N ILE A 372 -9.96 12.31 -30.55
CA ILE A 372 -9.78 12.43 -29.10
C ILE A 372 -8.28 12.48 -28.84
N ILE A 373 -7.79 13.61 -28.32
CA ILE A 373 -6.37 13.86 -28.05
C ILE A 373 -6.01 13.73 -26.56
N ASP A 374 -6.99 13.97 -25.67
CA ASP A 374 -6.90 13.81 -24.22
C ASP A 374 -8.22 13.24 -23.70
N PHE A 375 -8.16 12.23 -22.85
CA PHE A 375 -9.34 11.75 -22.12
C PHE A 375 -8.93 11.22 -20.76
N ARG A 376 -9.46 11.81 -19.69
CA ARG A 376 -9.14 11.43 -18.31
C ARG A 376 -10.38 11.26 -17.48
N VAL A 377 -10.41 10.18 -16.72
CA VAL A 377 -11.47 9.90 -15.77
C VAL A 377 -10.97 10.23 -14.37
N PHE A 378 -11.70 11.09 -13.66
CA PHE A 378 -11.32 11.51 -12.32
C PHE A 378 -11.69 10.44 -11.30
N ASN A 379 -10.66 9.90 -10.63
CA ASN A 379 -10.80 8.87 -9.61
C ASN A 379 -10.34 9.38 -8.24
N ARG A 380 -11.32 9.63 -7.35
CA ARG A 380 -11.08 10.24 -6.03
C ARG A 380 -10.51 9.29 -4.98
N GLU A 381 -10.46 8.01 -5.31
CA GLU A 381 -9.80 7.02 -4.48
C GLU A 381 -8.34 6.81 -4.89
N ILE A 382 -7.89 7.47 -5.96
CA ILE A 382 -6.47 7.63 -6.28
C ILE A 382 -6.01 8.91 -5.60
N TYR A 383 -5.34 8.71 -4.47
CA TYR A 383 -4.77 9.79 -3.69
C TYR A 383 -3.55 10.38 -4.42
N GLU A 384 -3.30 11.66 -4.16
CA GLU A 384 -2.06 12.31 -4.56
C GLU A 384 -0.85 11.59 -3.93
N ASP A 385 0.19 11.32 -4.71
CA ASP A 385 1.33 10.47 -4.30
C ASP A 385 2.01 10.96 -3.00
N TYR A 386 2.09 12.28 -2.83
CA TYR A 386 2.70 12.93 -1.67
C TYR A 386 1.68 13.47 -0.67
N LEU A 387 0.44 12.95 -0.68
CA LEU A 387 -0.57 13.39 0.29
C LEU A 387 -0.15 13.07 1.72
N THR A 388 0.40 11.87 1.95
CA THR A 388 0.82 11.40 3.27
C THR A 388 2.31 11.14 3.40
N THR A 389 3.04 11.11 2.28
CA THR A 389 4.49 10.93 2.24
C THR A 389 5.16 12.18 1.67
N PRO A 390 6.36 12.56 2.14
CA PRO A 390 7.06 13.71 1.59
C PRO A 390 7.67 13.41 0.22
N ASN A 391 7.66 14.38 -0.69
CA ASN A 391 8.44 14.32 -1.92
C ASN A 391 9.93 14.55 -1.60
N GLN A 392 10.77 13.54 -1.77
CA GLN A 392 12.22 13.69 -1.60
C GLN A 392 12.96 13.90 -2.93
N ASP A 393 12.22 13.91 -4.05
CA ASP A 393 12.81 14.07 -5.39
C ASP A 393 12.96 15.54 -5.77
N LEU A 394 13.97 15.81 -6.61
CA LEU A 394 14.26 17.15 -7.11
C LEU A 394 13.13 17.71 -8.01
N GLY A 395 12.33 16.83 -8.61
CA GLY A 395 11.19 17.18 -9.47
C GLY A 395 9.84 16.76 -8.86
N LEU A 396 8.75 17.23 -9.47
CA LEU A 396 7.38 16.90 -9.07
C LEU A 396 6.66 16.21 -10.22
N PHE A 397 6.10 15.03 -9.97
CA PHE A 397 5.21 14.35 -10.91
C PHE A 397 3.85 14.18 -10.26
N HIS A 398 2.91 15.04 -10.63
CA HIS A 398 1.53 14.98 -10.17
C HIS A 398 0.59 15.00 -11.38
N GLU A 399 -0.08 13.89 -11.64
CA GLU A 399 -0.91 13.76 -12.83
C GLU A 399 -2.09 12.83 -12.61
N ILE A 400 -3.13 13.05 -13.41
CA ILE A 400 -4.29 12.16 -13.48
C ILE A 400 -4.02 11.11 -14.57
N PRO A 401 -4.15 9.80 -14.27
CA PRO A 401 -4.02 8.74 -15.27
C PRO A 401 -4.94 8.98 -16.47
N ALA A 402 -4.39 8.83 -17.66
CA ALA A 402 -5.11 9.07 -18.90
C ALA A 402 -5.63 7.78 -19.52
N VAL A 403 -6.85 7.85 -20.06
CA VAL A 403 -7.39 6.85 -20.99
C VAL A 403 -6.79 7.08 -22.38
N ILE A 404 -6.68 8.34 -22.79
CA ILE A 404 -6.03 8.79 -24.03
C ILE A 404 -5.19 10.02 -23.69
N ASP A 405 -3.93 10.06 -24.14
CA ASP A 405 -3.04 11.21 -24.01
C ASP A 405 -2.03 11.17 -25.16
N SER A 406 -2.24 12.04 -26.15
CA SER A 406 -1.41 12.10 -27.36
C SER A 406 -0.06 12.79 -27.15
N VAL A 407 0.13 13.52 -26.04
CA VAL A 407 1.46 14.04 -25.67
C VAL A 407 2.33 12.90 -25.17
N LYS A 408 1.77 11.99 -24.35
CA LYS A 408 2.50 10.82 -23.84
C LYS A 408 2.67 9.72 -24.88
N PHE A 409 1.65 9.48 -25.68
CA PHE A 409 1.61 8.42 -26.67
C PHE A 409 1.21 8.98 -28.05
N PRO A 410 2.14 9.67 -28.74
CA PRO A 410 1.89 10.22 -30.06
C PRO A 410 1.39 9.16 -31.04
N GLY A 411 0.37 9.48 -31.84
CA GLY A 411 -0.21 8.55 -32.82
C GLY A 411 -1.22 7.56 -32.25
N LYS A 412 -1.57 7.66 -30.95
CA LYS A 412 -2.61 6.85 -30.30
C LYS A 412 -3.93 7.61 -30.11
N GLU A 413 -4.13 8.71 -30.84
CA GLU A 413 -5.38 9.45 -30.87
C GLU A 413 -6.53 8.56 -31.39
N VAL A 414 -7.74 8.79 -30.88
CA VAL A 414 -8.92 8.01 -31.28
C VAL A 414 -9.80 8.83 -32.22
N VAL A 415 -10.03 8.32 -33.44
CA VAL A 415 -10.86 9.00 -34.45
C VAL A 415 -12.34 8.90 -34.11
N LEU A 416 -13.06 10.02 -34.23
CA LEU A 416 -14.51 10.10 -34.17
C LEU A 416 -15.09 10.25 -35.57
N ASP A 417 -16.16 9.51 -35.86
CA ASP A 417 -16.93 9.63 -37.09
C ASP A 417 -17.90 10.84 -37.04
N ILE A 418 -17.34 12.03 -36.76
CA ILE A 418 -18.02 13.32 -36.77
C ILE A 418 -16.98 14.41 -37.04
N ASP A 419 -17.35 15.44 -37.82
CA ASP A 419 -16.51 16.62 -38.04
C ASP A 419 -17.04 17.78 -37.20
N LEU A 420 -16.38 18.05 -36.08
CA LEU A 420 -16.80 19.10 -35.17
C LEU A 420 -16.58 20.51 -35.72
N GLN A 421 -15.83 20.71 -36.81
CA GLN A 421 -15.74 22.02 -37.44
C GLN A 421 -17.04 22.42 -38.15
N LYS A 422 -17.85 21.42 -38.54
CA LYS A 422 -19.16 21.58 -39.18
C LYS A 422 -20.32 21.35 -38.21
N ALA A 423 -20.03 21.05 -36.95
CA ALA A 423 -21.07 20.75 -35.97
C ALA A 423 -21.68 22.04 -35.41
N ASP A 424 -23.01 22.05 -35.34
CA ASP A 424 -23.76 23.07 -34.62
C ASP A 424 -23.81 22.72 -33.13
N LEU A 425 -23.61 23.74 -32.29
CA LEU A 425 -23.78 23.60 -30.85
C LEU A 425 -25.27 23.58 -30.51
N VAL A 426 -25.78 22.42 -30.11
CA VAL A 426 -27.17 22.21 -29.70
C VAL A 426 -27.28 22.12 -28.18
N ARG A 427 -28.08 23.01 -27.60
CA ARG A 427 -28.37 23.02 -26.15
C ARG A 427 -29.76 22.48 -25.90
N SER A 428 -29.88 21.40 -25.12
CA SER A 428 -31.16 21.04 -24.51
C SER A 428 -31.26 21.72 -23.15
N LYS A 429 -32.30 22.54 -22.94
CA LYS A 429 -32.68 23.03 -21.60
C LYS A 429 -33.15 21.83 -20.76
N GLN A 430 -32.24 21.19 -20.06
CA GLN A 430 -32.58 20.16 -19.08
C GLN A 430 -31.61 20.30 -17.89
N TRP A 431 -32.13 20.87 -16.80
CA TRP A 431 -31.56 20.99 -15.44
C TRP A 431 -30.03 21.14 -15.40
N ASP A 432 -29.61 22.39 -15.20
CA ASP A 432 -28.24 22.89 -15.03
C ASP A 432 -27.34 22.84 -16.29
N TYR A 433 -26.62 23.93 -16.56
CA TYR A 433 -25.89 24.23 -17.81
C TYR A 433 -24.68 23.31 -18.11
N TRP A 434 -24.65 22.07 -17.60
CA TRP A 434 -23.46 21.21 -17.64
C TRP A 434 -23.47 20.16 -18.75
N GLN A 435 -24.49 20.18 -19.61
CA GLN A 435 -24.55 19.36 -20.81
C GLN A 435 -24.24 20.18 -22.07
N THR A 436 -23.35 19.66 -22.91
CA THR A 436 -23.04 20.21 -24.23
C THR A 436 -23.38 19.19 -25.30
N SER A 437 -24.13 19.56 -26.35
CA SER A 437 -24.39 18.67 -27.48
C SER A 437 -23.91 19.31 -28.79
N LEU A 438 -23.32 18.49 -29.66
CA LEU A 438 -22.75 18.88 -30.94
C LEU A 438 -23.47 18.05 -32.02
N TRP A 439 -24.15 18.74 -32.92
CA TRP A 439 -24.96 18.13 -33.97
C TRP A 439 -24.32 18.36 -35.34
N GLN A 440 -24.19 17.31 -36.14
CA GLN A 440 -23.68 17.39 -37.51
C GLN A 440 -24.41 16.37 -38.38
N ASP A 441 -25.17 16.81 -39.38
CA ASP A 441 -25.81 15.95 -40.39
C ASP A 441 -26.58 14.74 -39.79
N GLY A 442 -27.36 14.98 -38.74
CA GLY A 442 -28.15 13.94 -38.06
C GLY A 442 -27.40 13.13 -36.99
N LYS A 443 -26.08 13.28 -36.90
CA LYS A 443 -25.22 12.75 -35.82
C LYS A 443 -25.26 13.70 -34.64
N LEU A 444 -25.37 13.16 -33.42
CA LEU A 444 -25.41 13.96 -32.20
C LEU A 444 -24.45 13.39 -31.14
N LEU A 445 -23.41 14.16 -30.81
CA LEU A 445 -22.51 13.90 -29.69
C LEU A 445 -22.96 14.73 -28.49
N THR A 446 -23.28 14.08 -27.37
CA THR A 446 -23.69 14.76 -26.14
C THR A 446 -22.71 14.46 -25.01
N LEU A 447 -22.11 15.51 -24.49
CA LEU A 447 -21.22 15.50 -23.33
C LEU A 447 -22.05 15.87 -22.09
N GLN A 448 -22.21 14.93 -21.18
CA GLN A 448 -22.85 15.13 -19.87
C GLN A 448 -21.81 14.99 -18.76
N PRO A 449 -22.09 15.47 -17.54
CA PRO A 449 -21.09 15.46 -16.47
C PRO A 449 -20.52 14.07 -16.18
N ASP A 450 -21.33 13.01 -16.21
CA ASP A 450 -20.94 11.64 -15.82
C ASP A 450 -20.92 10.62 -16.98
N LYS A 451 -21.20 11.05 -18.22
CA LYS A 451 -21.25 10.17 -19.40
C LYS A 451 -21.15 10.93 -20.72
N ILE A 452 -20.75 10.19 -21.76
CA ILE A 452 -20.72 10.66 -23.15
C ILE A 452 -21.73 9.83 -23.94
N VAL A 453 -22.57 10.48 -24.73
CA VAL A 453 -23.62 9.84 -25.54
C VAL A 453 -23.38 10.10 -27.01
N PHE A 454 -23.29 9.03 -27.78
CA PHE A 454 -23.16 9.03 -29.24
C PHE A 454 -24.52 8.60 -29.80
N SER A 455 -25.19 9.45 -30.57
CA SER A 455 -26.48 9.14 -31.19
C SER A 455 -26.40 9.23 -32.71
N ASN A 456 -26.85 8.19 -33.40
CA ASN A 456 -26.89 8.09 -34.86
C ASN A 456 -25.51 8.10 -35.55
N PHE A 457 -24.43 7.75 -34.85
CA PHE A 457 -23.13 7.47 -35.44
C PHE A 457 -22.33 6.50 -34.58
N THR A 458 -21.28 5.91 -35.17
CA THR A 458 -20.45 4.90 -34.51
C THR A 458 -19.59 5.54 -33.43
N ALA A 459 -19.82 5.16 -32.17
CA ALA A 459 -18.89 5.47 -31.09
C ALA A 459 -17.57 4.74 -31.32
N PRO A 460 -16.41 5.37 -31.06
CA PRO A 460 -15.14 4.71 -31.29
C PRO A 460 -14.92 3.58 -30.26
N VAL A 461 -13.99 2.69 -30.56
CA VAL A 461 -13.62 1.62 -29.62
C VAL A 461 -12.54 2.14 -28.69
N VAL A 462 -12.85 2.25 -27.41
CA VAL A 462 -11.89 2.60 -26.35
C VAL A 462 -11.83 1.45 -25.36
N VAL A 463 -10.65 0.83 -25.24
CA VAL A 463 -10.41 -0.26 -24.29
C VAL A 463 -9.95 0.34 -22.97
N SER A 464 -10.91 0.71 -22.12
CA SER A 464 -10.63 1.19 -20.76
C SER A 464 -11.60 0.60 -19.75
N LYS A 465 -11.07 0.25 -18.57
CA LYS A 465 -11.87 -0.19 -17.41
C LYS A 465 -12.62 0.97 -16.75
N ASP A 466 -12.23 2.21 -17.04
CA ASP A 466 -12.88 3.43 -16.53
C ASP A 466 -14.20 3.75 -17.22
N ILE A 467 -14.57 3.00 -18.27
CA ILE A 467 -15.73 3.27 -19.11
C ILE A 467 -16.61 2.03 -19.19
N LYS A 468 -17.88 2.16 -18.79
CA LYS A 468 -18.91 1.16 -19.02
C LYS A 468 -19.75 1.52 -20.24
N LEU A 469 -19.66 0.69 -21.28
CA LEU A 469 -20.49 0.80 -22.48
C LEU A 469 -21.93 0.34 -22.20
N LEU A 470 -22.90 1.17 -22.57
CA LEU A 470 -24.32 0.84 -22.60
C LEU A 470 -24.85 1.12 -24.02
N VAL A 471 -25.51 0.13 -24.61
CA VAL A 471 -26.09 0.25 -25.96
C VAL A 471 -27.60 0.22 -25.83
N SER A 472 -28.28 1.21 -26.39
CA SER A 472 -29.75 1.29 -26.42
C SER A 472 -30.20 1.95 -27.72
N ASN A 473 -30.99 1.22 -28.52
CA ASN A 473 -31.44 1.67 -29.85
C ASN A 473 -30.25 2.09 -30.73
N ALA A 474 -30.32 3.28 -31.34
CA ALA A 474 -29.26 3.93 -32.13
C ALA A 474 -28.31 4.81 -31.29
N ARG A 475 -28.19 4.53 -29.97
CA ARG A 475 -27.33 5.28 -29.04
C ARG A 475 -26.33 4.37 -28.36
N VAL A 476 -25.09 4.85 -28.30
CA VAL A 476 -24.03 4.26 -27.48
C VAL A 476 -23.70 5.26 -26.38
N ILE A 477 -23.67 4.78 -25.14
CA ILE A 477 -23.38 5.59 -23.97
C ILE A 477 -22.10 5.07 -23.33
N TRP A 478 -21.12 5.95 -23.19
CA TRP A 478 -19.97 5.75 -22.33
C TRP A 478 -20.30 6.29 -20.95
N LYS A 479 -20.65 5.40 -20.03
CA LYS A 479 -20.83 5.77 -18.63
C LYS A 479 -19.47 5.75 -17.93
N ILE A 480 -19.11 6.86 -17.27
CA ILE A 480 -17.84 6.96 -16.55
C ILE A 480 -17.92 6.16 -15.25
N THR A 481 -16.99 5.22 -15.06
CA THR A 481 -16.89 4.33 -13.90
C THR A 481 -15.43 4.16 -13.49
N PRO A 482 -14.88 5.06 -12.67
CA PRO A 482 -13.47 5.06 -12.31
C PRO A 482 -12.99 3.71 -11.79
N TYR A 483 -11.87 3.23 -12.33
CA TYR A 483 -11.27 1.94 -12.00
C TYR A 483 -10.05 2.10 -11.11
N ILE A 484 -9.88 1.18 -10.16
CA ILE A 484 -8.73 1.13 -9.26
C ILE A 484 -8.14 -0.27 -9.34
N PRO A 485 -6.88 -0.41 -9.79
CA PRO A 485 -6.19 -1.68 -9.80
C PRO A 485 -6.24 -2.38 -8.44
N PHE A 486 -6.41 -3.71 -8.46
CA PHE A 486 -6.39 -4.58 -7.28
C PHE A 486 -7.48 -4.32 -6.20
N LYS A 487 -8.33 -3.31 -6.37
CA LYS A 487 -9.50 -3.12 -5.49
C LYS A 487 -10.56 -4.17 -5.82
N ASN A 488 -11.06 -4.86 -4.79
CA ASN A 488 -12.08 -5.92 -4.93
C ASN A 488 -11.72 -6.97 -5.99
N ALA A 489 -10.43 -7.35 -6.08
CA ALA A 489 -9.95 -8.29 -7.10
C ALA A 489 -10.49 -9.72 -6.95
N SER A 490 -10.99 -10.08 -5.76
CA SER A 490 -11.64 -11.36 -5.50
C SER A 490 -13.04 -11.44 -6.09
N HIS A 491 -13.34 -12.52 -6.80
CA HIS A 491 -14.67 -12.83 -7.33
C HIS A 491 -15.03 -14.27 -7.01
N SER A 492 -16.19 -14.50 -6.39
CA SER A 492 -16.59 -15.86 -6.01
C SER A 492 -16.96 -16.69 -7.22
N THR A 493 -16.31 -17.85 -7.37
CA THR A 493 -16.62 -18.82 -8.44
C THR A 493 -17.72 -19.80 -8.02
N TRP A 494 -18.33 -20.51 -8.98
CA TRP A 494 -19.35 -21.52 -8.66
C TRP A 494 -18.81 -22.69 -7.80
N PRO A 495 -17.54 -23.17 -7.94
CA PRO A 495 -17.00 -24.20 -7.05
C PRO A 495 -16.86 -23.69 -5.62
N PHE A 496 -16.54 -22.41 -5.40
CA PHE A 496 -16.51 -21.81 -4.07
C PHE A 496 -17.88 -21.92 -3.37
N TRP A 497 -18.96 -21.56 -4.09
CA TRP A 497 -20.32 -21.69 -3.56
C TRP A 497 -20.74 -23.14 -3.35
N LEU A 498 -20.35 -24.05 -4.25
CA LEU A 498 -20.59 -25.48 -4.09
C LEU A 498 -19.88 -26.04 -2.85
N LEU A 499 -18.63 -25.65 -2.61
CA LEU A 499 -17.84 -26.07 -1.45
C LEU A 499 -18.41 -25.49 -0.15
N GLY A 500 -18.87 -24.23 -0.18
CA GLY A 500 -19.65 -23.61 0.88
C GLY A 500 -20.93 -24.38 1.19
N LEU A 501 -21.73 -24.72 0.16
CA LEU A 501 -22.95 -25.53 0.28
C LEU A 501 -22.66 -26.92 0.85
N ILE A 502 -21.64 -27.63 0.33
CA ILE A 502 -21.24 -28.95 0.85
C ILE A 502 -20.84 -28.84 2.32
N THR A 503 -20.06 -27.82 2.68
CA THR A 503 -19.60 -27.62 4.07
C THR A 503 -20.78 -27.33 4.99
N ILE A 504 -21.69 -26.44 4.60
CA ILE A 504 -22.93 -26.16 5.32
C ILE A 504 -23.79 -27.43 5.44
N THR A 505 -23.91 -28.21 4.37
CA THR A 505 -24.69 -29.46 4.35
C THR A 505 -24.07 -30.51 5.28
N LEU A 506 -22.74 -30.65 5.30
CA LEU A 506 -22.01 -31.54 6.21
C LEU A 506 -22.16 -31.09 7.67
N ILE A 507 -22.12 -29.78 7.94
CA ILE A 507 -22.37 -29.21 9.27
C ILE A 507 -23.82 -29.49 9.71
N ILE A 508 -24.80 -29.27 8.84
CA ILE A 508 -26.22 -29.54 9.09
C ILE A 508 -26.46 -31.04 9.32
N GLN A 509 -25.85 -31.93 8.53
CA GLN A 509 -25.95 -33.38 8.71
C GLN A 509 -25.33 -33.84 10.03
N LYS A 510 -24.20 -33.24 10.44
CA LYS A 510 -23.55 -33.54 11.72
C LYS A 510 -24.38 -33.03 12.91
N ASN A 511 -25.02 -31.85 12.77
CA ASN A 511 -25.94 -31.30 13.76
C ASN A 511 -27.28 -32.06 13.83
N LYS A 512 -27.81 -32.59 12.70
CA LYS A 512 -28.98 -33.49 12.70
C LYS A 512 -28.68 -34.80 13.43
N LYS A 513 -27.51 -35.43 13.20
CA LYS A 513 -27.07 -36.62 13.95
C LYS A 513 -26.87 -36.34 15.45
N SER A 514 -26.36 -35.14 15.79
CA SER A 514 -26.22 -34.68 17.18
C SER A 514 -27.58 -34.47 17.86
N ARG A 515 -28.52 -33.77 17.21
CA ARG A 515 -29.88 -33.50 17.73
C ARG A 515 -30.68 -34.79 17.95
N LEU A 516 -30.60 -35.75 17.01
CA LEU A 516 -31.28 -37.05 17.13
C LEU A 516 -30.74 -37.91 18.28
N SER A 517 -29.47 -37.73 18.66
CA SER A 517 -28.87 -38.39 19.82
C SER A 517 -29.19 -37.69 21.15
N SER A 518 -29.45 -36.37 21.13
CA SER A 518 -29.79 -35.57 22.32
C SER A 518 -31.28 -35.65 22.71
N LEU A 519 -32.18 -35.92 21.75
CA LEU A 519 -33.61 -36.10 22.01
C LEU A 519 -33.94 -37.39 22.79
N ARG A 520 -32.99 -38.31 22.92
CA ARG A 520 -33.16 -39.58 23.65
C ARG A 520 -32.63 -39.56 25.09
N LYS A 521 -32.06 -38.44 25.56
CA LYS A 521 -31.32 -38.39 26.84
C LYS A 521 -31.69 -37.27 27.81
N ASN A 522 -32.75 -36.50 27.55
CA ASN A 522 -33.15 -35.41 28.44
C ASN A 522 -34.49 -35.71 29.13
N PHE A 523 -34.43 -36.53 30.17
CA PHE A 523 -35.35 -36.48 31.30
C PHE A 523 -34.54 -36.85 32.55
N ALA A 524 -33.82 -35.86 33.10
CA ALA A 524 -33.44 -35.76 34.52
C ALA A 524 -32.45 -34.61 34.74
N THR A 525 -32.86 -33.69 35.63
CA THR A 525 -32.05 -32.83 36.49
C THR A 525 -31.37 -31.57 35.93
N CYS A 526 -31.79 -30.45 36.54
CA CYS A 526 -31.28 -29.10 36.43
C CYS A 526 -29.91 -28.93 37.11
N LEU A 527 -28.95 -28.35 36.38
CA LEU A 527 -27.84 -27.46 36.81
C LEU A 527 -26.88 -27.28 35.59
N PRO A 528 -26.49 -26.06 35.18
CA PRO A 528 -25.78 -25.85 33.92
C PRO A 528 -24.29 -26.21 34.02
N ALA A 529 -23.94 -27.45 33.66
CA ALA A 529 -22.55 -27.84 33.39
C ALA A 529 -22.06 -27.19 32.07
N GLY A 530 -21.09 -26.27 32.17
CA GLY A 530 -20.57 -25.45 31.07
C GLY A 530 -19.92 -26.26 29.92
N ARG A 531 -20.45 -26.09 28.70
CA ARG A 531 -20.06 -26.83 27.48
C ARG A 531 -18.61 -26.54 27.02
N SER A 532 -17.95 -27.55 26.42
CA SER A 532 -16.59 -27.58 25.82
C SER A 532 -16.27 -26.50 24.76
N HIS A 533 -17.21 -25.63 24.38
CA HIS A 533 -17.07 -24.75 23.21
C HIS A 533 -16.22 -23.49 23.49
N SER A 534 -16.11 -23.03 24.74
CA SER A 534 -15.44 -21.76 25.03
C SER A 534 -13.93 -21.76 24.76
N THR A 535 -13.25 -22.90 24.95
CA THR A 535 -11.79 -23.02 24.72
C THR A 535 -11.45 -22.85 23.25
N ILE A 536 -12.25 -23.44 22.36
CA ILE A 536 -12.08 -23.33 20.91
C ILE A 536 -12.38 -21.91 20.45
N ILE A 537 -13.48 -21.30 20.94
CA ILE A 537 -13.85 -19.92 20.58
C ILE A 537 -12.73 -18.95 20.97
N LEU A 538 -12.25 -19.00 22.22
CA LEU A 538 -11.18 -18.11 22.66
C LEU A 538 -9.87 -18.39 21.90
N GLY A 539 -9.57 -19.66 21.61
CA GLY A 539 -8.42 -20.03 20.81
C GLY A 539 -8.46 -19.44 19.40
N VAL A 540 -9.63 -19.47 18.75
CA VAL A 540 -9.83 -18.84 17.43
C VAL A 540 -9.65 -17.32 17.54
N ILE A 541 -10.19 -16.66 18.57
CA ILE A 541 -9.98 -15.21 18.78
C ILE A 541 -8.49 -14.88 18.89
N VAL A 542 -7.73 -15.67 19.67
CA VAL A 542 -6.28 -15.47 19.81
C VAL A 542 -5.54 -15.66 18.48
N ALA A 543 -5.89 -16.69 17.71
CA ALA A 543 -5.31 -16.91 16.39
C ALA A 543 -5.65 -15.75 15.42
N LEU A 544 -6.88 -15.22 15.47
CA LEU A 544 -7.27 -14.03 14.70
C LEU A 544 -6.46 -12.80 15.11
N LEU A 545 -6.18 -12.59 16.40
CA LEU A 545 -5.31 -11.50 16.85
C LEU A 545 -3.90 -11.61 16.25
N THR A 546 -3.31 -12.81 16.24
CA THR A 546 -2.00 -13.02 15.60
C THR A 546 -2.02 -12.83 14.09
N SER A 547 -3.17 -13.03 13.42
CA SER A 547 -3.31 -12.79 11.98
C SER A 547 -3.20 -11.31 11.60
N LEU A 548 -3.32 -10.38 12.56
CA LEU A 548 -3.12 -8.95 12.32
C LEU A 548 -1.70 -8.60 11.85
N THR A 549 -0.71 -9.48 12.10
CA THR A 549 0.67 -9.34 11.60
C THR A 549 0.78 -9.42 10.07
N VAL A 550 -0.25 -9.91 9.39
CA VAL A 550 -0.26 -10.05 7.92
C VAL A 550 -1.48 -9.41 7.26
N PHE A 551 -2.58 -9.26 8.00
CA PHE A 551 -3.89 -8.88 7.47
C PHE A 551 -3.89 -7.58 6.64
N ARG A 552 -3.10 -6.58 7.07
CA ARG A 552 -3.04 -5.26 6.43
C ARG A 552 -2.20 -5.19 5.16
N SER A 553 -1.28 -6.15 4.98
CA SER A 553 -0.42 -6.19 3.80
C SER A 553 -1.25 -6.47 2.54
N GLY A 554 -0.92 -5.78 1.45
CA GLY A 554 -1.66 -5.88 0.18
C GLY A 554 -3.05 -5.22 0.20
N LEU A 555 -3.30 -4.27 1.11
CA LEU A 555 -4.48 -3.38 1.08
C LEU A 555 -4.07 -1.99 0.56
N LEU A 556 -5.06 -1.24 0.06
CA LEU A 556 -4.89 0.12 -0.45
C LEU A 556 -5.06 1.14 0.68
N TYR A 557 -4.14 2.11 0.75
CA TYR A 557 -4.05 3.21 1.71
C TYR A 557 -3.83 4.53 0.95
N PRO A 558 -3.89 5.69 1.63
CA PRO A 558 -3.60 6.97 0.98
C PRO A 558 -2.22 7.08 0.31
N PHE A 559 -1.24 6.26 0.71
CA PHE A 559 0.08 6.19 0.07
C PHE A 559 0.20 5.07 -0.99
N GLY A 560 -0.88 4.37 -1.31
CA GLY A 560 -0.92 3.22 -2.22
C GLY A 560 -1.02 1.87 -1.50
N MET A 561 -0.54 0.79 -2.12
CA MET A 561 -0.60 -0.56 -1.53
C MET A 561 0.53 -0.78 -0.53
N GLY A 562 0.22 -1.04 0.74
CA GLY A 562 1.22 -1.19 1.81
C GLY A 562 1.62 -2.65 2.10
N PHE A 563 2.88 -2.85 2.50
CA PHE A 563 3.42 -4.14 2.95
C PHE A 563 4.20 -3.95 4.27
N TRP A 564 3.77 -4.66 5.32
CA TRP A 564 4.36 -4.54 6.66
C TRP A 564 5.43 -5.60 6.90
N GLY A 565 6.57 -5.19 7.47
CA GLY A 565 7.66 -6.08 7.86
C GLY A 565 8.21 -6.90 6.69
N PRO A 566 8.41 -8.22 6.83
CA PRO A 566 9.03 -9.04 5.79
C PRO A 566 8.10 -9.27 4.58
N ASN A 567 6.83 -8.87 4.65
CA ASN A 567 5.88 -9.06 3.55
C ASN A 567 6.26 -8.25 2.29
N GLY A 568 7.08 -7.21 2.42
CA GLY A 568 7.65 -6.48 1.29
C GLY A 568 8.73 -7.24 0.50
N HIS A 569 9.05 -8.48 0.89
CA HIS A 569 10.03 -9.35 0.23
C HIS A 569 9.51 -10.79 0.18
N ASP A 570 9.48 -11.46 1.34
CA ASP A 570 9.18 -12.89 1.45
C ASP A 570 7.79 -13.23 0.91
N ALA A 571 6.79 -12.40 1.22
CA ALA A 571 5.44 -12.64 0.72
C ALA A 571 5.35 -12.44 -0.79
N LEU A 572 6.10 -11.50 -1.37
CA LEU A 572 6.08 -11.26 -2.82
C LEU A 572 6.72 -12.41 -3.61
N PHE A 573 7.76 -13.03 -3.06
CA PHE A 573 8.29 -14.29 -3.58
C PHE A 573 7.20 -15.37 -3.66
N HIS A 574 6.49 -15.62 -2.56
CA HIS A 574 5.38 -16.58 -2.53
C HIS A 574 4.24 -16.21 -3.49
N LEU A 575 3.80 -14.95 -3.49
CA LEU A 575 2.73 -14.46 -4.35
C LEU A 575 3.06 -14.65 -5.84
N SER A 576 4.33 -14.47 -6.25
CA SER A 576 4.77 -14.73 -7.63
C SER A 576 4.59 -16.19 -8.06
N LEU A 577 4.89 -17.14 -7.17
CA LEU A 577 4.70 -18.57 -7.42
C LEU A 577 3.21 -18.95 -7.40
N ILE A 578 2.44 -18.40 -6.47
CA ILE A 578 0.99 -18.64 -6.39
C ILE A 578 0.29 -18.13 -7.64
N GLU A 579 0.63 -16.93 -8.11
CA GLU A 579 0.09 -16.34 -9.35
C GLU A 579 0.46 -17.20 -10.57
N LYS A 580 1.70 -17.70 -10.60
CA LYS A 580 2.17 -18.64 -11.62
C LYS A 580 1.36 -19.94 -11.63
N PHE A 581 1.17 -20.59 -10.48
CA PHE A 581 0.40 -21.84 -10.39
C PHE A 581 -1.12 -21.64 -10.59
N SER A 582 -1.65 -20.47 -10.24
CA SER A 582 -3.04 -20.10 -10.52
C SER A 582 -3.27 -19.99 -12.03
N SER A 583 -2.40 -19.27 -12.74
CA SER A 583 -2.48 -19.10 -14.20
C SER A 583 -2.17 -20.40 -14.96
N ASN A 584 -1.09 -21.11 -14.61
CA ASN A 584 -0.73 -22.39 -15.22
C ASN A 584 -0.20 -23.38 -14.17
N SER A 585 -1.09 -24.22 -13.67
CA SER A 585 -0.86 -25.07 -12.49
C SER A 585 0.24 -26.12 -12.64
N PHE A 586 0.60 -26.52 -13.87
CA PHE A 586 1.65 -27.52 -14.10
C PHE A 586 2.89 -26.93 -14.81
N SER A 587 3.03 -25.60 -14.80
CA SER A 587 4.22 -24.93 -15.32
C SER A 587 5.21 -24.67 -14.19
N PHE A 588 6.33 -25.41 -14.20
CA PHE A 588 7.41 -25.29 -13.21
C PHE A 588 8.54 -24.34 -13.65
N SER A 589 8.28 -23.42 -14.58
CA SER A 589 9.26 -22.37 -14.93
C SER A 589 9.38 -21.36 -13.80
N HIS A 590 10.59 -20.89 -13.53
CA HIS A 590 10.86 -19.92 -12.47
C HIS A 590 10.33 -18.52 -12.87
N PRO A 591 9.48 -17.86 -12.05
CA PRO A 591 8.98 -16.53 -12.38
C PRO A 591 10.05 -15.44 -12.37
N GLN A 592 11.01 -15.51 -11.44
CA GLN A 592 12.03 -14.48 -11.20
C GLN A 592 13.29 -14.59 -12.07
N ILE A 593 13.48 -15.72 -12.76
CA ILE A 593 14.64 -15.91 -13.64
C ILE A 593 14.21 -16.70 -14.88
N ALA A 594 13.91 -15.97 -15.95
CA ALA A 594 13.37 -16.55 -17.16
C ALA A 594 14.30 -17.62 -17.76
N GLY A 595 13.71 -18.71 -18.27
CA GLY A 595 14.46 -19.84 -18.85
C GLY A 595 14.81 -20.96 -17.85
N GLU A 596 14.79 -20.69 -16.55
CA GLU A 596 15.05 -21.70 -15.52
C GLU A 596 13.77 -22.41 -15.03
N LYS A 597 13.96 -23.57 -14.39
CA LYS A 597 12.89 -24.28 -13.66
C LYS A 597 13.03 -24.07 -12.16
N ILE A 598 11.92 -24.14 -11.45
CA ILE A 598 11.91 -24.14 -9.97
C ILE A 598 12.72 -25.34 -9.48
N ALA A 599 13.77 -25.06 -8.71
CA ALA A 599 14.66 -26.05 -8.13
C ALA A 599 15.13 -25.60 -6.75
N ASN A 600 15.57 -26.57 -5.93
CA ASN A 600 16.11 -26.38 -4.57
C ASN A 600 15.18 -25.60 -3.62
N TYR A 601 13.88 -25.62 -3.89
CA TYR A 601 12.86 -24.88 -3.14
C TYR A 601 11.63 -25.76 -2.86
N HIS A 602 10.97 -25.53 -1.73
CA HIS A 602 9.84 -26.32 -1.24
C HIS A 602 8.50 -25.61 -1.53
N PHE A 603 7.94 -25.84 -2.71
CA PHE A 603 6.84 -25.02 -3.24
C PHE A 603 5.42 -25.55 -2.93
N LEU A 604 5.25 -26.57 -2.08
CA LEU A 604 3.93 -27.20 -1.86
C LEU A 604 2.87 -26.21 -1.37
N PHE A 605 3.26 -25.28 -0.49
CA PHE A 605 2.36 -24.22 -0.05
C PHE A 605 1.91 -23.36 -1.23
N ASP A 606 2.84 -22.91 -2.05
CA ASP A 606 2.57 -22.03 -3.20
C ASP A 606 1.69 -22.72 -4.24
N PHE A 607 1.97 -24.00 -4.53
CA PHE A 607 1.20 -24.82 -5.47
C PHE A 607 -0.23 -25.06 -5.00
N ILE A 608 -0.44 -25.50 -3.75
CA ILE A 608 -1.79 -25.70 -3.20
C ILE A 608 -2.54 -24.37 -3.18
N SER A 609 -1.87 -23.28 -2.80
CA SER A 609 -2.45 -21.95 -2.77
C SER A 609 -2.87 -21.48 -4.16
N GLY A 610 -2.04 -21.70 -5.19
CA GLY A 610 -2.38 -21.37 -6.57
C GLY A 610 -3.59 -22.15 -7.08
N LEU A 611 -3.72 -23.43 -6.73
CA LEU A 611 -4.92 -24.23 -7.01
C LEU A 611 -6.16 -23.69 -6.29
N VAL A 612 -6.04 -23.32 -5.02
CA VAL A 612 -7.16 -22.75 -4.25
C VAL A 612 -7.59 -21.40 -4.81
N VAL A 613 -6.65 -20.51 -5.14
CA VAL A 613 -6.89 -19.22 -5.78
C VAL A 613 -7.65 -19.42 -7.09
N LYS A 614 -7.16 -20.31 -7.98
CA LYS A 614 -7.83 -20.67 -9.24
C LYS A 614 -9.24 -21.22 -9.04
N LEU A 615 -9.44 -22.11 -8.06
CA LEU A 615 -10.73 -22.78 -7.82
C LEU A 615 -11.72 -21.91 -7.05
N SER A 616 -11.26 -20.93 -6.27
CA SER A 616 -12.12 -20.06 -5.46
C SER A 616 -12.46 -18.75 -6.18
N GLY A 617 -11.55 -18.25 -7.03
CA GLY A 617 -11.59 -16.92 -7.63
C GLY A 617 -11.20 -15.79 -6.67
N LEU A 618 -10.67 -16.14 -5.49
CA LEU A 618 -10.02 -15.17 -4.61
C LEU A 618 -8.77 -14.62 -5.27
N SER A 619 -8.44 -13.36 -5.02
CA SER A 619 -7.15 -12.81 -5.43
C SER A 619 -6.01 -13.47 -4.63
N THR A 620 -4.83 -13.57 -5.23
CA THR A 620 -3.61 -14.09 -4.61
C THR A 620 -3.29 -13.33 -3.31
N LEU A 621 -3.48 -12.00 -3.30
CA LEU A 621 -3.31 -11.14 -2.12
C LEU A 621 -4.32 -11.44 -0.99
N ASP A 622 -5.61 -11.53 -1.32
CA ASP A 622 -6.67 -11.81 -0.32
C ASP A 622 -6.50 -13.20 0.29
N PHE A 623 -6.19 -14.20 -0.55
CA PHE A 623 -5.96 -15.55 -0.06
C PHE A 623 -4.77 -15.60 0.89
N TYR A 624 -3.63 -15.05 0.49
CA TYR A 624 -2.40 -15.10 1.27
C TYR A 624 -2.49 -14.32 2.59
N PHE A 625 -2.96 -13.07 2.57
CA PHE A 625 -2.93 -12.19 3.75
C PHE A 625 -4.16 -12.27 4.64
N ARG A 626 -5.34 -12.63 4.10
CA ARG A 626 -6.62 -12.56 4.84
C ARG A 626 -7.25 -13.92 5.06
N VAL A 627 -7.31 -14.78 4.06
CA VAL A 627 -8.03 -16.07 4.16
C VAL A 627 -7.17 -17.18 4.77
N PHE A 628 -5.96 -17.41 4.25
CA PHE A 628 -5.09 -18.49 4.71
C PHE A 628 -4.75 -18.37 6.20
N PRO A 629 -4.34 -17.21 6.75
CA PRO A 629 -4.01 -17.10 8.18
C PRO A 629 -5.17 -17.46 9.09
N ILE A 630 -6.40 -17.09 8.71
CA ILE A 630 -7.62 -17.43 9.46
C ILE A 630 -7.88 -18.94 9.42
N LEU A 631 -7.85 -19.53 8.22
CA LEU A 631 -8.06 -20.98 8.06
C LEU A 631 -6.98 -21.79 8.77
N ALA A 632 -5.73 -21.37 8.65
CA ALA A 632 -4.59 -21.99 9.32
C ALA A 632 -4.71 -21.88 10.84
N GLY A 633 -5.06 -20.70 11.36
CA GLY A 633 -5.30 -20.48 12.79
C GLY A 633 -6.40 -21.38 13.35
N ILE A 634 -7.55 -21.46 12.67
CA ILE A 634 -8.65 -22.36 13.05
C ILE A 634 -8.18 -23.82 13.03
N ALA A 635 -7.47 -24.25 11.98
CA ALA A 635 -6.96 -25.61 11.86
C ALA A 635 -5.99 -25.95 13.00
N ILE A 636 -5.03 -25.07 13.30
CA ILE A 636 -4.06 -25.22 14.40
C ILE A 636 -4.81 -25.35 15.73
N VAL A 637 -5.76 -24.45 16.04
CA VAL A 637 -6.53 -24.49 17.30
C VAL A 637 -7.31 -25.79 17.45
N LEU A 638 -8.01 -26.24 16.40
CA LEU A 638 -8.82 -27.46 16.44
C LEU A 638 -7.96 -28.72 16.57
N LEU A 639 -6.85 -28.79 15.85
CA LEU A 639 -5.93 -29.93 15.90
C LEU A 639 -5.18 -29.97 17.23
N LEU A 640 -4.75 -28.82 17.74
CA LEU A 640 -4.08 -28.71 19.02
C LEU A 640 -5.03 -29.09 20.17
N ASP A 641 -6.24 -28.53 20.26
CA ASP A 641 -7.22 -28.91 21.30
C ASP A 641 -7.53 -30.42 21.25
N LYS A 642 -7.61 -31.00 20.05
CA LYS A 642 -7.81 -32.44 19.86
C LYS A 642 -6.61 -33.25 20.35
N LEU A 643 -5.39 -32.86 20.01
CA LEU A 643 -4.16 -33.52 20.47
C LEU A 643 -4.05 -33.48 21.99
N LEU A 644 -4.25 -32.30 22.59
CA LEU A 644 -4.14 -32.11 24.04
C LEU A 644 -5.22 -32.88 24.83
N LYS A 645 -6.42 -33.07 24.26
CA LYS A 645 -7.42 -33.97 24.84
C LYS A 645 -6.94 -35.41 24.88
N THR A 646 -6.24 -35.87 23.84
CA THR A 646 -5.64 -37.21 23.81
C THR A 646 -4.47 -37.34 24.79
N TRP A 647 -3.80 -36.25 25.13
CA TRP A 647 -2.78 -36.21 26.19
C TRP A 647 -3.36 -35.95 27.59
N HIS A 648 -4.68 -36.03 27.76
CA HIS A 648 -5.38 -35.84 29.04
C HIS A 648 -5.21 -34.45 29.70
N TYR A 649 -4.94 -33.41 28.92
CA TYR A 649 -4.88 -32.03 29.45
C TYR A 649 -6.28 -31.54 29.85
N SER A 650 -6.38 -30.93 31.02
CA SER A 650 -7.57 -30.25 31.54
C SER A 650 -7.97 -29.05 30.68
N ARG A 651 -9.22 -28.57 30.83
CA ARG A 651 -9.73 -27.43 30.05
C ARG A 651 -8.88 -26.17 30.21
N SER A 652 -8.40 -25.90 31.42
CA SER A 652 -7.53 -24.75 31.72
C SER A 652 -6.17 -24.88 31.08
N GLU A 653 -5.55 -26.07 31.14
CA GLU A 653 -4.25 -26.33 30.53
C GLU A 653 -4.32 -26.18 29.01
N ARG A 654 -5.39 -26.71 28.38
CA ARG A 654 -5.61 -26.56 26.93
C ARG A 654 -5.77 -25.10 26.53
N LEU A 655 -6.57 -24.34 27.28
CA LEU A 655 -6.77 -22.91 27.00
C LEU A 655 -5.46 -22.12 27.11
N LEU A 656 -4.70 -22.35 28.18
CA LEU A 656 -3.42 -21.68 28.38
C LEU A 656 -2.38 -22.13 27.35
N SER A 657 -2.40 -23.40 26.92
CA SER A 657 -1.52 -23.91 25.86
C SER A 657 -1.77 -23.17 24.55
N ILE A 658 -3.04 -23.02 24.16
CA ILE A 658 -3.40 -22.28 22.94
C ILE A 658 -2.95 -20.81 23.04
N LEU A 659 -3.16 -20.17 24.19
CA LEU A 659 -2.72 -18.80 24.42
C LEU A 659 -1.20 -18.65 24.27
N LEU A 660 -0.41 -19.51 24.93
CA LEU A 660 1.05 -19.42 24.89
C LEU A 660 1.63 -19.81 23.52
N VAL A 661 1.00 -20.76 22.81
CA VAL A 661 1.44 -21.15 21.46
C VAL A 661 1.37 -20.00 20.47
N PHE A 662 0.42 -19.09 20.63
CA PHE A 662 0.22 -17.93 19.74
C PHE A 662 0.80 -16.62 20.28
N LEU A 663 0.83 -16.41 21.60
CA LEU A 663 1.16 -15.11 22.19
C LEU A 663 2.44 -15.10 23.03
N ALA A 664 3.07 -16.25 23.31
CA ALA A 664 4.32 -16.23 24.06
C ALA A 664 5.44 -15.55 23.25
N GLY A 665 6.18 -14.68 23.91
CA GLY A 665 7.28 -13.90 23.37
C GLY A 665 8.61 -14.22 24.07
N SER A 666 9.66 -13.57 23.60
CA SER A 666 11.01 -13.62 24.17
C SER A 666 11.16 -12.60 25.31
N PHE A 667 12.25 -12.70 26.07
CA PHE A 667 12.68 -11.66 27.00
C PHE A 667 13.49 -10.54 26.31
N GLY A 668 13.28 -10.33 25.01
CA GLY A 668 14.01 -9.31 24.24
C GLY A 668 13.80 -7.88 24.70
N PHE A 669 12.76 -7.61 25.48
CA PHE A 669 12.57 -6.32 26.13
C PHE A 669 13.68 -5.99 27.14
N ILE A 670 14.35 -6.98 27.75
CA ILE A 670 15.43 -6.75 28.73
C ILE A 670 16.58 -5.97 28.09
N PRO A 671 17.26 -6.47 27.03
CA PRO A 671 18.33 -5.72 26.39
C PRO A 671 17.85 -4.40 25.79
N LYS A 672 16.61 -4.31 25.29
CA LYS A 672 16.08 -3.06 24.72
C LYS A 672 15.84 -1.98 25.78
N ILE A 673 15.34 -2.33 26.97
CA ILE A 673 15.25 -1.41 28.12
C ILE A 673 16.63 -0.91 28.54
N LEU A 674 17.63 -1.82 28.58
CA LEU A 674 19.01 -1.43 28.91
C LEU A 674 19.62 -0.47 27.88
N MET A 675 19.09 -0.42 26.66
CA MET A 675 19.44 0.52 25.59
C MET A 675 18.55 1.77 25.54
N GLY A 676 17.67 1.97 26.53
CA GLY A 676 16.78 3.14 26.59
C GLY A 676 15.49 3.02 25.78
N GLN A 677 15.11 1.82 25.32
CA GLN A 677 13.84 1.57 24.61
C GLN A 677 12.74 1.06 25.56
N ASP A 678 11.51 0.87 25.04
CA ASP A 678 10.34 0.48 25.83
C ASP A 678 10.20 -1.06 26.04
N LEU A 679 9.35 -1.44 27.01
CA LEU A 679 9.08 -2.83 27.42
C LEU A 679 8.43 -3.70 26.32
N PHE A 680 7.83 -3.08 25.32
CA PHE A 680 7.10 -3.74 24.24
C PHE A 680 7.95 -3.78 22.97
N THR A 681 9.25 -4.07 23.07
CA THR A 681 10.17 -4.18 21.93
C THR A 681 11.07 -5.41 22.03
N GLY A 682 11.71 -5.78 20.92
CA GLY A 682 12.78 -6.79 20.90
C GLY A 682 12.32 -8.23 20.66
N GLU A 683 11.22 -8.46 19.94
CA GLU A 683 10.72 -9.82 19.65
C GLU A 683 11.81 -10.78 19.15
N SER A 684 12.56 -10.38 18.12
CA SER A 684 13.69 -11.12 17.56
C SER A 684 15.06 -10.62 18.03
N ALA A 685 15.15 -9.95 19.18
CA ALA A 685 16.43 -9.48 19.74
C ALA A 685 17.43 -10.63 19.95
N PHE A 686 16.92 -11.85 20.14
CA PHE A 686 17.70 -13.08 20.28
C PHE A 686 17.68 -13.97 19.02
N TRP A 687 17.56 -13.36 17.83
CA TRP A 687 17.44 -13.99 16.50
C TRP A 687 16.10 -14.64 16.16
N SER A 688 15.45 -15.36 17.08
CA SER A 688 14.22 -16.08 16.74
C SER A 688 13.00 -15.17 16.72
N ASN A 689 12.24 -15.24 15.63
CA ASN A 689 10.85 -14.80 15.65
C ASN A 689 10.05 -15.63 16.67
N GLN A 690 9.04 -15.01 17.25
CA GLN A 690 8.24 -15.55 18.34
C GLN A 690 6.85 -15.97 17.88
N SER A 691 6.02 -16.46 18.80
CA SER A 691 4.74 -17.10 18.49
C SER A 691 3.78 -16.21 17.70
N VAL A 692 3.78 -14.90 17.96
CA VAL A 692 2.90 -13.93 17.29
C VAL A 692 3.15 -13.87 15.78
N SER A 693 4.38 -14.16 15.36
CA SER A 693 4.87 -14.08 13.99
C SER A 693 4.60 -15.35 13.16
N ILE A 694 3.83 -16.31 13.68
CA ILE A 694 3.54 -17.61 13.04
C ILE A 694 3.01 -17.49 11.60
N PHE A 695 2.24 -16.43 11.30
CA PHE A 695 1.64 -16.23 9.99
C PHE A 695 2.50 -15.42 9.01
N LEU A 696 3.61 -14.83 9.46
CA LEU A 696 4.57 -14.17 8.55
C LEU A 696 5.24 -15.18 7.59
N ASN A 697 5.28 -16.47 7.97
CA ASN A 697 5.77 -17.55 7.12
C ASN A 697 4.66 -18.61 6.92
N PRO A 698 3.79 -18.46 5.91
CA PRO A 698 2.72 -19.42 5.63
C PRO A 698 3.17 -20.87 5.42
N PRO A 699 4.33 -21.16 4.76
CA PRO A 699 4.87 -22.52 4.72
C PRO A 699 5.14 -23.11 6.12
N TYR A 700 5.65 -22.31 7.05
CA TYR A 700 5.81 -22.73 8.45
C TYR A 700 4.45 -23.04 9.10
N ALA A 701 3.46 -22.16 8.97
CA ALA A 701 2.12 -22.40 9.52
C ALA A 701 1.47 -23.68 8.94
N LEU A 702 1.62 -23.93 7.63
CA LEU A 702 1.14 -25.16 6.99
C LEU A 702 1.88 -26.40 7.53
N SER A 703 3.19 -26.30 7.75
CA SER A 703 3.97 -27.40 8.32
C SER A 703 3.53 -27.75 9.74
N ILE A 704 3.13 -26.78 10.56
CA ILE A 704 2.56 -27.02 11.89
C ILE A 704 1.23 -27.77 11.80
N ILE A 705 0.36 -27.42 10.84
CA ILE A 705 -0.90 -28.14 10.61
C ILE A 705 -0.63 -29.60 10.23
N LEU A 706 0.28 -29.85 9.29
CA LEU A 706 0.67 -31.21 8.88
C LEU A 706 1.28 -32.00 10.05
N LEU A 707 2.14 -31.36 10.84
CA LEU A 707 2.77 -31.99 12.01
C LEU A 707 1.75 -32.31 13.11
N LEU A 708 0.81 -31.41 13.40
CA LEU A 708 -0.28 -31.68 14.35
C LEU A 708 -1.21 -32.80 13.85
N LEU A 709 -1.52 -32.83 12.55
CA LEU A 709 -2.28 -33.93 11.95
C LEU A 709 -1.55 -35.26 12.12
N PHE A 710 -0.25 -35.29 11.82
CA PHE A 710 0.61 -36.45 12.03
C PHE A 710 0.57 -36.93 13.49
N LEU A 711 0.77 -36.01 14.44
CA LEU A 711 0.76 -36.32 15.87
C LEU A 711 -0.59 -36.85 16.35
N VAL A 712 -1.70 -36.28 15.88
CA VAL A 712 -3.07 -36.75 16.19
C VAL A 712 -3.33 -38.16 15.65
N VAL A 713 -2.80 -38.49 14.47
CA VAL A 713 -2.91 -39.85 13.90
C VAL A 713 -2.10 -40.85 14.73
N ILE A 714 -0.90 -40.48 15.18
CA ILE A 714 -0.06 -41.32 16.04
C ILE A 714 -0.65 -41.48 17.45
N ALA A 715 -1.19 -40.41 18.05
CA ALA A 715 -1.75 -40.43 19.40
C ALA A 715 -2.92 -41.41 19.55
N ARG A 716 -3.69 -41.64 18.47
CA ARG A 716 -4.80 -42.60 18.42
C ARG A 716 -4.35 -44.07 18.46
N ARG A 717 -3.05 -44.35 18.46
CA ARG A 717 -2.45 -45.69 18.44
C ARG A 717 -2.10 -46.23 19.83
N SER A 718 -2.29 -45.48 20.93
CA SER A 718 -1.87 -45.91 22.28
C SER A 718 -2.65 -47.12 22.82
N PRO A 719 -2.03 -47.97 23.66
CA PRO A 719 -2.42 -49.38 23.87
C PRO A 719 -3.63 -49.64 24.78
N GLU A 720 -4.15 -48.65 25.52
CA GLU A 720 -5.19 -48.88 26.53
C GLU A 720 -6.53 -49.36 25.96
N ALA A 721 -6.79 -49.17 24.66
CA ALA A 721 -7.99 -49.70 24.00
C ALA A 721 -7.85 -51.19 23.57
N THR A 722 -6.65 -51.77 23.68
CA THR A 722 -6.35 -53.12 23.19
C THR A 722 -6.38 -54.18 24.29
N ASP A 723 -6.09 -53.81 25.55
CA ASP A 723 -6.03 -54.78 26.65
C ASP A 723 -7.41 -55.27 27.11
N ALA A 724 -8.47 -54.46 26.92
CA ALA A 724 -9.84 -54.90 27.18
C ALA A 724 -10.38 -55.91 26.14
N ALA A 725 -9.73 -56.07 24.98
CA ALA A 725 -10.19 -56.94 23.90
C ALA A 725 -9.38 -58.24 23.73
N ILE A 726 -8.32 -58.44 24.52
CA ILE A 726 -7.42 -59.62 24.41
C ILE A 726 -7.70 -60.69 25.48
N GLN A 727 -8.48 -60.40 26.53
CA GLN A 727 -8.80 -61.37 27.58
C GLN A 727 -9.99 -62.31 27.29
N SER A 728 -10.61 -62.27 26.11
CA SER A 728 -11.65 -63.25 25.76
C SER A 728 -11.42 -63.87 24.38
N LYS A 729 -10.63 -64.95 24.34
CA LYS A 729 -10.78 -65.97 23.30
C LYS A 729 -11.33 -67.25 23.94
N PRO A 730 -12.30 -67.89 23.26
CA PRO A 730 -11.95 -69.19 22.70
C PRO A 730 -12.19 -69.30 21.18
N SER A 731 -11.30 -70.11 20.59
CA SER A 731 -11.31 -70.86 19.32
C SER A 731 -11.90 -70.25 18.02
N LEU A 732 -10.97 -69.98 17.10
CA LEU A 732 -11.12 -69.39 15.77
C LEU A 732 -11.65 -70.36 14.68
N ARG A 733 -12.39 -71.43 15.00
CA ARG A 733 -12.82 -72.42 14.00
C ARG A 733 -14.33 -72.68 13.86
N LYS A 734 -15.19 -72.03 14.64
CA LYS A 734 -16.66 -72.20 14.52
C LYS A 734 -17.43 -71.03 13.86
N ASN A 735 -16.79 -69.89 13.58
CA ASN A 735 -17.50 -68.70 13.07
C ASN A 735 -17.36 -68.42 11.57
N LEU A 736 -16.72 -69.31 10.80
CA LEU A 736 -16.70 -69.16 9.33
C LEU A 736 -17.99 -69.70 8.69
N ALA A 737 -18.67 -70.65 9.34
CA ALA A 737 -19.93 -71.22 8.85
C ALA A 737 -21.17 -70.38 9.20
N THR A 738 -21.12 -69.54 10.23
CA THR A 738 -22.24 -68.68 10.67
C THR A 738 -22.22 -67.26 10.08
N CYS A 739 -21.14 -66.84 9.41
CA CYS A 739 -21.07 -65.52 8.76
C CYS A 739 -21.70 -65.47 7.35
N LEU A 740 -22.10 -66.62 6.78
CA LEU A 740 -22.70 -66.69 5.44
C LEU A 740 -24.24 -66.66 5.43
N SER A 741 -24.92 -66.78 6.57
CA SER A 741 -26.40 -66.81 6.65
C SER A 741 -27.05 -65.58 7.27
N ALA A 742 -26.29 -64.56 7.69
CA ALA A 742 -26.84 -63.31 8.20
C ALA A 742 -26.05 -62.12 7.64
N GLY A 743 -26.62 -61.37 6.70
CA GLY A 743 -26.01 -60.23 6.00
C GLY A 743 -25.55 -59.07 6.92
N ARG A 744 -24.48 -59.27 7.70
CA ARG A 744 -23.79 -58.21 8.45
C ARG A 744 -22.43 -57.92 7.83
N ARG A 745 -22.19 -56.64 7.53
CA ARG A 745 -20.89 -56.12 7.11
C ARG A 745 -19.78 -56.49 8.11
N CYS A 746 -18.86 -57.34 7.67
CA CYS A 746 -17.59 -57.56 8.35
C CYS A 746 -16.74 -56.28 8.29
N ARG A 747 -16.36 -55.75 9.46
CA ARG A 747 -15.48 -54.57 9.60
C ARG A 747 -14.04 -55.07 9.70
N VAL A 748 -13.24 -54.84 8.66
CA VAL A 748 -11.80 -55.17 8.62
C VAL A 748 -11.04 -54.31 9.65
N PRO A 749 -9.97 -54.81 10.31
CA PRO A 749 -9.25 -54.07 11.36
C PRO A 749 -8.54 -52.82 10.82
N THR A 750 -8.74 -51.69 11.52
CA THR A 750 -8.36 -50.32 11.14
C THR A 750 -6.90 -49.93 11.36
N ALA A 751 -5.99 -50.85 11.72
CA ALA A 751 -4.61 -50.50 12.08
C ALA A 751 -3.69 -50.17 10.89
N ARG A 752 -3.94 -50.76 9.71
CA ARG A 752 -3.06 -50.62 8.52
C ARG A 752 -3.24 -49.27 7.80
N SER A 753 -4.45 -48.72 7.77
CA SER A 753 -4.78 -47.46 7.08
C SER A 753 -4.22 -46.21 7.79
N HIS A 754 -4.11 -46.22 9.12
CA HIS A 754 -3.57 -45.09 9.89
C HIS A 754 -2.04 -44.93 9.73
N SER A 755 -1.32 -46.01 9.43
CA SER A 755 0.15 -45.96 9.24
C SER A 755 0.54 -45.35 7.90
N ILE A 756 -0.23 -45.59 6.84
CA ILE A 756 0.00 -45.00 5.50
C ILE A 756 -0.27 -43.49 5.53
N LEU A 757 -1.36 -43.07 6.16
CA LEU A 757 -1.69 -41.64 6.29
C LEU A 757 -0.60 -40.86 7.04
N ALA A 758 -0.06 -41.41 8.13
CA ALA A 758 1.05 -40.79 8.86
C ALA A 758 2.32 -40.66 8.00
N VAL A 759 2.63 -41.69 7.19
CA VAL A 759 3.76 -41.65 6.25
C VAL A 759 3.59 -40.55 5.20
N ILE A 760 2.40 -40.41 4.61
CA ILE A 760 2.12 -39.36 3.62
C ILE A 760 2.22 -37.98 4.26
N LEU A 761 1.56 -37.75 5.41
CA LEU A 761 1.59 -36.46 6.11
C LEU A 761 3.02 -36.04 6.49
N GLY A 762 3.82 -36.98 7.00
CA GLY A 762 5.22 -36.72 7.33
C GLY A 762 6.07 -36.47 6.09
N GLY A 763 5.87 -37.22 5.01
CA GLY A 763 6.59 -37.06 3.75
C GLY A 763 6.33 -35.71 3.08
N LEU A 764 5.08 -35.22 3.11
CA LEU A 764 4.69 -33.90 2.57
C LEU A 764 5.45 -32.72 3.23
N LEU A 765 6.00 -32.91 4.43
CA LEU A 765 6.84 -31.90 5.07
C LEU A 765 8.08 -31.56 4.24
N ALA A 766 8.59 -32.49 3.41
CA ALA A 766 9.76 -32.24 2.56
C ALA A 766 9.55 -31.10 1.56
N GLN A 767 8.35 -30.98 1.00
CA GLN A 767 7.98 -29.90 0.08
C GLN A 767 7.18 -28.77 0.75
N THR A 768 6.91 -28.85 2.05
CA THR A 768 6.28 -27.77 2.82
C THR A 768 7.32 -26.92 3.55
N LYS A 769 8.17 -27.57 4.35
CA LYS A 769 9.22 -26.94 5.14
C LYS A 769 10.22 -28.01 5.60
N VAL A 770 11.41 -28.01 5.01
CA VAL A 770 12.42 -29.07 5.25
C VAL A 770 12.86 -29.16 6.72
N TYR A 771 12.85 -28.04 7.45
CA TYR A 771 13.12 -28.00 8.89
C TYR A 771 12.18 -28.91 9.70
N ALA A 772 10.88 -28.92 9.39
CA ALA A 772 9.92 -29.80 10.04
C ALA A 772 10.21 -31.28 9.75
N LEU A 773 10.59 -31.60 8.50
CA LEU A 773 10.93 -32.97 8.10
C LEU A 773 12.14 -33.47 8.88
N ILE A 774 13.22 -32.69 8.94
CA ILE A 774 14.46 -33.06 9.64
C ILE A 774 14.17 -33.32 11.13
N LEU A 775 13.41 -32.43 11.79
CA LEU A 775 13.02 -32.61 13.18
C LEU A 775 12.16 -33.87 13.39
N LEU A 776 11.21 -34.13 12.49
CA LEU A 776 10.37 -35.32 12.56
C LEU A 776 11.17 -36.60 12.36
N LEU A 777 12.06 -36.64 11.36
CA LEU A 777 12.92 -37.80 11.09
C LEU A 777 13.85 -38.09 12.28
N GLY A 778 14.49 -37.06 12.84
CA GLY A 778 15.28 -37.18 14.07
C GLY A 778 14.44 -37.73 15.23
N ALA A 779 13.25 -37.17 15.46
CA ALA A 779 12.36 -37.66 16.51
C ALA A 779 11.92 -39.12 16.29
N LEU A 780 11.61 -39.53 15.06
CA LEU A 780 11.22 -40.91 14.74
C LEU A 780 12.38 -41.90 14.93
N LEU A 781 13.61 -41.48 14.60
CA LEU A 781 14.81 -42.27 14.81
C LEU A 781 15.05 -42.53 16.30
N PHE A 782 15.04 -41.47 17.12
CA PHE A 782 15.32 -41.56 18.56
C PHE A 782 14.16 -42.16 19.37
N THR A 783 12.93 -42.16 18.83
CA THR A 783 11.80 -42.93 19.38
C THR A 783 11.74 -44.37 18.88
N LYS A 784 12.75 -44.83 18.11
CA LYS A 784 12.87 -46.18 17.55
C LYS A 784 11.70 -46.59 16.64
N LYS A 785 11.05 -45.63 15.97
CA LYS A 785 9.92 -45.86 15.05
C LYS A 785 10.40 -46.06 13.61
N TYR A 786 11.33 -47.00 13.38
CA TYR A 786 12.05 -47.17 12.10
C TYR A 786 11.16 -47.37 10.88
N LYS A 787 10.02 -48.07 11.00
CA LYS A 787 9.06 -48.25 9.88
C LYS A 787 8.40 -46.94 9.45
N LEU A 788 8.10 -46.06 10.40
CA LEU A 788 7.56 -44.74 10.09
C LEU A 788 8.66 -43.83 9.54
N PHE A 789 9.86 -43.88 10.14
CA PHE A 789 11.04 -43.15 9.66
C PHE A 789 11.33 -43.45 8.18
N THR A 790 11.47 -44.73 7.82
CA THR A 790 11.77 -45.17 6.46
C THR A 790 10.66 -44.80 5.48
N GLY A 791 9.39 -44.97 5.86
CA GLY A 791 8.25 -44.57 5.04
C GLY A 791 8.21 -43.05 4.78
N VAL A 792 8.34 -42.24 5.84
CA VAL A 792 8.36 -40.76 5.73
C VAL A 792 9.53 -40.29 4.88
N LEU A 793 10.72 -40.86 5.08
CA LEU A 793 11.92 -40.55 4.30
C LEU A 793 11.73 -40.90 2.82
N ALA A 794 11.19 -42.09 2.52
CA ALA A 794 10.97 -42.53 1.15
C ALA A 794 10.00 -41.61 0.38
N ILE A 795 8.87 -41.24 0.99
CA ILE A 795 7.94 -40.28 0.39
C ILE A 795 8.58 -38.91 0.26
N GLY A 796 9.30 -38.44 1.28
CA GLY A 796 9.99 -37.15 1.26
C GLY A 796 11.00 -37.03 0.12
N ILE A 797 11.79 -38.09 -0.12
CA ILE A 797 12.72 -38.19 -1.26
C ILE A 797 11.94 -38.20 -2.58
N LEU A 798 10.92 -39.06 -2.69
CA LEU A 798 10.13 -39.21 -3.92
C LEU A 798 9.56 -37.87 -4.42
N ILE A 799 9.03 -37.04 -3.51
CA ILE A 799 8.42 -35.75 -3.88
C ILE A 799 9.44 -34.63 -4.08
N SER A 800 10.66 -34.76 -3.57
CA SER A 800 11.67 -33.70 -3.62
C SER A 800 12.72 -33.91 -4.71
N LEU A 801 13.03 -35.16 -5.05
CA LEU A 801 14.04 -35.53 -6.02
C LEU A 801 13.85 -34.86 -7.40
N PRO A 802 12.63 -34.72 -7.96
CA PRO A 802 12.42 -34.05 -9.24
C PRO A 802 12.78 -32.55 -9.25
N PHE A 803 12.88 -31.92 -8.07
CA PHE A 803 13.10 -30.49 -7.89
C PHE A 803 14.42 -30.20 -7.16
N THR A 804 15.31 -31.18 -7.06
CA THR A 804 16.62 -31.04 -6.42
C THR A 804 17.71 -31.11 -7.49
N THR A 805 18.58 -30.11 -7.52
CA THR A 805 19.82 -30.17 -8.33
C THR A 805 20.93 -30.82 -7.52
N LEU A 806 21.67 -31.75 -8.13
CA LEU A 806 22.78 -32.45 -7.51
C LEU A 806 24.09 -31.72 -7.85
N GLY A 807 24.97 -31.56 -6.85
CA GLY A 807 26.33 -30.99 -7.06
C GLY A 807 26.59 -29.60 -6.46
N GLY A 808 25.65 -29.02 -5.71
CA GLY A 808 25.85 -27.75 -4.98
C GLY A 808 26.60 -27.89 -3.65
N PRO A 809 27.07 -26.77 -3.05
CA PRO A 809 27.70 -26.78 -1.73
C PRO A 809 26.73 -27.30 -0.66
N ALA A 810 27.28 -27.90 0.41
CA ALA A 810 26.46 -28.45 1.49
C ALA A 810 25.50 -27.39 2.04
N PRO A 811 24.19 -27.70 2.19
CA PRO A 811 23.20 -26.72 2.59
C PRO A 811 23.44 -26.21 4.02
N PHE A 812 24.01 -27.05 4.89
CA PHE A 812 24.34 -26.72 6.27
C PHE A 812 25.85 -26.78 6.50
N ILE A 813 26.36 -25.80 7.23
CA ILE A 813 27.73 -25.72 7.71
C ILE A 813 27.72 -25.98 9.21
N PHE A 814 28.65 -26.82 9.68
CA PHE A 814 28.88 -26.99 11.11
C PHE A 814 29.63 -25.76 11.64
N SER A 815 28.93 -24.89 12.37
CA SER A 815 29.45 -23.65 12.94
C SER A 815 28.90 -23.51 14.36
N PRO A 816 29.48 -24.23 15.34
CA PRO A 816 28.94 -24.30 16.68
C PRO A 816 28.91 -22.92 17.35
N LEU A 817 27.82 -22.65 18.07
CA LEU A 817 27.57 -21.42 18.82
C LEU A 817 27.58 -20.13 17.99
N TRP A 818 27.37 -20.22 16.67
CA TRP A 818 27.31 -19.05 15.78
C TRP A 818 26.25 -18.03 16.23
N PHE A 819 25.00 -18.47 16.45
CA PHE A 819 23.92 -17.56 16.89
C PHE A 819 24.19 -16.92 18.27
N PRO A 820 24.59 -17.68 19.31
CA PRO A 820 25.04 -17.09 20.57
C PRO A 820 26.16 -16.05 20.42
N ARG A 821 27.12 -16.27 19.52
CA ARG A 821 28.23 -15.33 19.26
C ARG A 821 27.75 -14.08 18.52
N SER A 822 27.04 -14.26 17.41
CA SER A 822 26.59 -13.17 16.53
C SER A 822 25.57 -12.25 17.21
N LEU A 823 24.83 -12.77 18.20
CA LEU A 823 23.92 -12.00 19.06
C LEU A 823 24.53 -10.71 19.61
N PHE A 824 25.79 -10.77 20.04
CA PHE A 824 26.50 -9.64 20.65
C PHE A 824 27.27 -8.80 19.63
N ALA A 825 27.49 -9.30 18.41
CA ALA A 825 28.16 -8.58 17.34
C ALA A 825 27.18 -7.68 16.56
N SER A 826 25.94 -8.11 16.39
CA SER A 826 24.94 -7.40 15.58
C SER A 826 24.30 -6.23 16.32
N PHE A 827 24.31 -5.03 15.71
CA PHE A 827 23.80 -3.78 16.29
C PHE A 827 22.27 -3.78 16.54
N ASP A 828 21.53 -4.52 15.72
CA ASP A 828 20.06 -4.63 15.77
C ASP A 828 19.58 -5.65 16.82
N ARG A 829 20.49 -6.49 17.35
CA ARG A 829 20.22 -7.56 18.32
C ARG A 829 20.47 -7.10 19.76
N VAL A 830 21.33 -7.80 20.50
CA VAL A 830 21.72 -7.46 21.89
C VAL A 830 22.93 -6.54 21.93
N TYR A 831 23.77 -6.53 20.88
CA TYR A 831 24.90 -5.63 20.68
C TYR A 831 25.77 -5.31 21.93
N TRP A 832 26.84 -6.08 22.10
CA TRP A 832 27.84 -5.87 23.15
C TRP A 832 29.26 -6.03 22.58
N PRO A 833 29.78 -5.01 21.87
CA PRO A 833 31.06 -5.11 21.15
C PRO A 833 32.24 -5.46 22.06
N ARG A 834 32.29 -4.90 23.28
CA ARG A 834 33.33 -5.24 24.27
C ARG A 834 33.37 -6.73 24.65
N LEU A 835 32.21 -7.40 24.67
CA LEU A 835 32.16 -8.84 24.93
C LEU A 835 32.70 -9.65 23.74
N VAL A 836 32.46 -9.17 22.52
CA VAL A 836 33.00 -9.75 21.28
C VAL A 836 34.51 -9.57 21.20
N GLU A 837 35.04 -8.40 21.55
CA GLU A 837 36.48 -8.14 21.64
C GLU A 837 37.14 -9.06 22.68
N ALA A 838 36.54 -9.19 23.86
CA ALA A 838 37.03 -10.12 24.89
C ALA A 838 37.02 -11.57 24.42
N TRP A 839 35.98 -11.99 23.70
CA TRP A 839 35.90 -13.31 23.07
C TRP A 839 37.07 -13.51 22.09
N GLN A 840 37.25 -12.59 21.13
CA GLN A 840 38.34 -12.66 20.14
C GLN A 840 39.71 -12.69 20.81
N ALA A 841 39.92 -11.92 21.87
CA ALA A 841 41.18 -11.91 22.62
C ALA A 841 41.44 -13.25 23.32
N TYR A 842 40.43 -13.86 23.95
CA TYR A 842 40.58 -15.16 24.62
C TYR A 842 40.78 -16.30 23.62
N GLU A 843 40.14 -16.23 22.45
CA GLU A 843 40.33 -17.15 21.33
C GLU A 843 41.76 -17.05 20.78
N ALA A 844 42.26 -15.83 20.53
CA ALA A 844 43.62 -15.59 20.04
C ALA A 844 44.72 -16.00 21.04
N LEU A 845 44.49 -15.78 22.34
CA LEU A 845 45.43 -16.12 23.41
C LEU A 845 45.36 -17.60 23.85
N GLY A 846 44.45 -18.40 23.27
CA GLY A 846 44.24 -19.79 23.69
C GLY A 846 43.76 -19.95 25.14
N ASN A 847 43.10 -18.95 25.71
CA ASN A 847 42.61 -18.99 27.10
C ASN A 847 41.28 -19.76 27.20
N PHE A 848 41.37 -21.09 27.21
CA PHE A 848 40.21 -21.99 27.19
C PHE A 848 39.23 -21.79 28.37
N ALA A 849 39.72 -21.43 29.56
CA ALA A 849 38.85 -21.22 30.72
C ALA A 849 37.94 -20.00 30.53
N LYS A 850 38.52 -18.86 30.13
CA LYS A 850 37.75 -17.63 29.89
C LYS A 850 36.88 -17.76 28.64
N LEU A 851 37.38 -18.42 27.58
CA LEU A 851 36.61 -18.71 26.38
C LEU A 851 35.40 -19.60 26.67
N SER A 852 35.54 -20.63 27.52
CA SER A 852 34.42 -21.48 27.94
C SER A 852 33.38 -20.71 28.75
N LEU A 853 33.81 -19.81 29.64
CA LEU A 853 32.91 -18.98 30.43
C LEU A 853 32.09 -18.03 29.54
N ILE A 854 32.73 -17.37 28.57
CA ILE A 854 32.03 -16.50 27.61
C ILE A 854 31.04 -17.30 26.77
N ASN A 855 31.43 -18.47 26.25
CA ASN A 855 30.54 -19.33 25.46
C ASN A 855 29.33 -19.80 26.27
N LEU A 856 29.52 -20.20 27.53
CA LEU A 856 28.44 -20.62 28.42
C LEU A 856 27.49 -19.46 28.73
N PHE A 857 28.04 -18.26 28.99
CA PHE A 857 27.26 -17.05 29.18
C PHE A 857 26.44 -16.70 27.93
N ALA A 858 27.07 -16.68 26.75
CA ALA A 858 26.41 -16.40 25.49
C ALA A 858 25.29 -17.40 25.19
N LEU A 859 25.54 -18.69 25.41
CA LEU A 859 24.54 -19.74 25.26
C LEU A 859 23.38 -19.56 26.24
N ALA A 860 23.65 -19.23 27.50
CA ALA A 860 22.63 -18.97 28.50
C ALA A 860 21.76 -17.77 28.11
N VAL A 861 22.37 -16.65 27.71
CA VAL A 861 21.65 -15.44 27.26
C VAL A 861 20.79 -15.76 26.03
N PHE A 862 21.33 -16.48 25.04
CA PHE A 862 20.61 -16.88 23.85
C PHE A 862 19.40 -17.76 24.16
N LEU A 863 19.57 -18.81 24.97
CA LEU A 863 18.49 -19.74 25.32
C LEU A 863 17.46 -19.10 26.24
N VAL A 864 17.89 -18.46 27.34
CA VAL A 864 16.98 -17.80 28.29
C VAL A 864 16.22 -16.66 27.62
N GLY A 865 16.92 -15.87 26.81
CA GLY A 865 16.34 -14.77 26.04
C GLY A 865 15.23 -15.24 25.09
N ASN A 866 15.50 -16.24 24.26
CA ASN A 866 14.53 -16.78 23.31
C ASN A 866 13.36 -17.53 23.98
N LEU A 867 13.65 -18.36 24.98
CA LEU A 867 12.64 -19.19 25.62
C LEU A 867 11.72 -18.34 26.51
N GLY A 868 12.24 -17.31 27.17
CA GLY A 868 11.47 -16.48 28.09
C GLY A 868 10.78 -17.32 29.16
N VAL A 869 9.47 -17.10 29.35
CA VAL A 869 8.65 -17.90 30.29
C VAL A 869 8.56 -19.38 29.88
N ARG A 870 8.85 -19.71 28.61
CA ARG A 870 8.83 -21.11 28.13
C ARG A 870 9.92 -22.00 28.73
N LEU A 871 10.90 -21.42 29.44
CA LEU A 871 11.85 -22.17 30.27
C LEU A 871 11.12 -23.09 31.27
N LEU A 872 9.97 -22.66 31.78
CA LEU A 872 9.13 -23.46 32.66
C LEU A 872 8.64 -24.76 32.01
N GLY A 873 8.47 -24.77 30.69
CA GLY A 873 8.16 -25.97 29.92
C GLY A 873 9.29 -27.02 29.92
N LEU A 874 10.57 -26.60 29.97
CA LEU A 874 11.69 -27.53 30.08
C LEU A 874 11.70 -28.23 31.44
N PHE A 875 11.39 -27.49 32.52
CA PHE A 875 11.24 -28.08 33.86
C PHE A 875 10.05 -29.05 33.93
N GLU A 876 8.95 -28.79 33.22
CA GLU A 876 7.85 -29.76 33.10
C GLU A 876 8.29 -31.03 32.38
N ILE A 877 9.04 -30.92 31.29
CA ILE A 877 9.51 -32.07 30.51
C ILE A 877 10.47 -32.93 31.34
N SER A 878 11.35 -32.33 32.14
CA SER A 878 12.30 -33.08 32.97
C SER A 878 11.64 -33.80 34.15
N ARG A 879 10.59 -33.21 34.75
CA ARG A 879 9.87 -33.82 35.89
C ARG A 879 8.80 -34.84 35.49
N SER A 880 8.19 -34.70 34.32
CA SER A 880 7.06 -35.54 33.89
C SER A 880 7.50 -36.65 32.93
N LYS A 881 6.87 -37.82 33.00
CA LYS A 881 7.02 -38.88 31.99
C LYS A 881 6.03 -38.67 30.84
N SER A 882 6.41 -39.10 29.63
CA SER A 882 5.49 -39.02 28.48
C SER A 882 4.37 -40.04 28.60
N HIS A 883 3.15 -39.62 28.26
CA HIS A 883 1.95 -40.47 28.31
C HIS A 883 1.62 -41.16 26.97
N SER A 884 2.24 -40.74 25.85
CA SER A 884 1.98 -41.30 24.53
C SER A 884 3.18 -41.21 23.59
N ASP A 885 3.19 -42.08 22.57
CA ASP A 885 4.18 -42.03 21.48
C ASP A 885 4.27 -40.62 20.86
N SER A 886 3.12 -39.96 20.65
CA SER A 886 3.06 -38.61 20.06
C SER A 886 3.70 -37.54 20.94
N GLU A 887 3.54 -37.62 22.26
CA GLU A 887 4.18 -36.68 23.19
C GLU A 887 5.70 -36.96 23.27
N THR A 888 6.12 -38.23 23.20
CA THR A 888 7.54 -38.60 23.16
C THR A 888 8.22 -38.05 21.90
N ILE A 889 7.56 -38.14 20.74
CA ILE A 889 8.03 -37.53 19.49
C ILE A 889 8.18 -36.02 19.66
N VAL A 890 7.20 -35.33 20.25
CA VAL A 890 7.26 -33.88 20.47
C VAL A 890 8.42 -33.48 21.40
N ARG A 891 8.72 -34.25 22.44
CA ARG A 891 9.88 -33.99 23.32
C ARG A 891 11.19 -34.03 22.54
N TRP A 892 11.36 -34.96 21.59
CA TRP A 892 12.52 -35.00 20.71
C TRP A 892 12.55 -33.86 19.69
N ILE A 893 11.38 -33.45 19.15
CA ILE A 893 11.29 -32.27 18.28
C ILE A 893 11.75 -31.01 19.03
N ILE A 894 11.37 -30.84 20.30
CA ILE A 894 11.86 -29.74 21.14
C ILE A 894 13.37 -29.83 21.31
N ALA A 895 13.90 -31.00 21.67
CA ALA A 895 15.33 -31.19 21.90
C ALA A 895 16.16 -30.85 20.64
N PHE A 896 15.79 -31.38 19.48
CA PHE A 896 16.48 -31.08 18.22
C PHE A 896 16.24 -29.65 17.74
N GLY A 897 15.05 -29.10 17.95
CA GLY A 897 14.73 -27.71 17.59
C GLY A 897 15.57 -26.69 18.35
N LEU A 898 15.97 -27.00 19.59
CA LEU A 898 16.91 -26.17 20.36
C LEU A 898 18.38 -26.48 20.03
N LEU A 899 18.71 -27.74 19.73
CA LEU A 899 20.08 -28.17 19.50
C LEU A 899 20.62 -27.79 18.11
N LEU A 900 19.85 -28.00 17.04
CA LEU A 900 20.34 -27.84 15.66
C LEU A 900 20.81 -26.41 15.35
N PRO A 901 20.09 -25.34 15.75
CA PRO A 901 20.59 -23.97 15.59
C PRO A 901 21.89 -23.68 16.33
N LEU A 902 22.23 -24.44 17.38
CA LEU A 902 23.48 -24.24 18.12
C LEU A 902 24.69 -24.89 17.43
N LEU A 903 24.46 -25.79 16.49
CA LEU A 903 25.52 -26.57 15.84
C LEU A 903 25.70 -26.20 14.36
N PHE A 904 24.61 -25.83 13.70
CA PHE A 904 24.59 -25.61 12.26
C PHE A 904 24.05 -24.24 11.89
N ILE A 905 24.54 -23.73 10.76
CA ILE A 905 23.98 -22.59 10.05
C ILE A 905 23.80 -22.96 8.57
N GLN A 906 22.90 -22.29 7.87
CA GLN A 906 22.77 -22.44 6.42
C GLN A 906 23.90 -21.65 5.77
N ASN A 907 24.51 -22.21 4.73
CA ASN A 907 25.68 -21.63 4.06
C ASN A 907 25.46 -20.18 3.60
N ILE A 908 24.30 -19.90 2.99
CA ILE A 908 24.02 -18.62 2.33
C ILE A 908 23.37 -17.61 3.27
N ASN A 909 22.30 -18.02 3.95
CA ASN A 909 21.60 -17.17 4.90
C ASN A 909 21.48 -17.87 6.26
N PRO A 910 22.39 -17.59 7.21
CA PRO A 910 22.38 -18.20 8.54
C PRO A 910 21.03 -18.09 9.24
N TRP A 911 20.28 -16.99 9.04
CA TRP A 911 18.95 -16.74 9.62
C TRP A 911 18.01 -17.92 9.46
N ASN A 912 18.00 -18.56 8.29
CA ASN A 912 17.07 -19.63 7.99
C ASN A 912 17.18 -20.84 8.93
N THR A 913 18.35 -21.07 9.54
CA THR A 913 18.54 -22.18 10.48
C THR A 913 17.88 -21.92 11.84
N ILE A 914 17.63 -20.65 12.21
CA ILE A 914 16.91 -20.33 13.45
C ILE A 914 15.47 -20.87 13.44
N GLN A 915 14.92 -21.13 12.25
CA GLN A 915 13.54 -21.61 12.08
C GLN A 915 13.32 -23.02 12.69
N PHE A 916 14.39 -23.81 12.93
CA PHE A 916 14.28 -25.05 13.73
C PHE A 916 13.74 -24.77 15.13
N MET A 917 14.15 -23.65 15.74
CA MET A 917 13.73 -23.26 17.08
C MET A 917 12.25 -22.90 17.14
N TYR A 918 11.63 -22.46 16.03
CA TYR A 918 10.21 -22.07 16.01
C TYR A 918 9.30 -23.23 16.43
N TYR A 919 9.61 -24.45 15.97
CA TYR A 919 8.89 -25.67 16.37
C TYR A 919 9.09 -25.97 17.86
N ALA A 920 10.30 -25.78 18.39
CA ALA A 920 10.56 -25.94 19.82
C ALA A 920 9.77 -24.92 20.66
N LEU A 921 9.74 -23.65 20.26
CA LEU A 921 8.97 -22.59 20.93
C LEU A 921 7.47 -22.88 20.92
N PHE A 922 6.94 -23.35 19.78
CA PHE A 922 5.55 -23.76 19.63
C PHE A 922 5.19 -24.86 20.64
N PHE A 923 5.92 -25.98 20.64
CA PHE A 923 5.58 -27.10 21.53
C PHE A 923 5.93 -26.83 23.00
N LEU A 924 6.97 -26.05 23.31
CA LEU A 924 7.27 -25.64 24.68
C LEU A 924 6.17 -24.80 25.30
N GLY A 925 5.42 -24.02 24.51
CA GLY A 925 4.22 -23.31 24.99
C GLY A 925 3.20 -24.24 25.66
N ILE A 926 3.07 -25.48 25.18
CA ILE A 926 2.16 -26.50 25.74
C ILE A 926 2.64 -26.97 27.12
N PHE A 927 3.91 -27.37 27.23
CA PHE A 927 4.47 -27.84 28.51
C PHE A 927 4.56 -26.72 29.55
N THR A 928 4.83 -25.49 29.10
CA THR A 928 4.79 -24.29 29.94
C THR A 928 3.40 -24.06 30.51
N ALA A 929 2.36 -24.23 29.70
CA ALA A 929 0.98 -24.13 30.18
C ALA A 929 0.64 -25.18 31.25
N LYS A 930 1.13 -26.42 31.09
CA LYS A 930 0.97 -27.47 32.10
C LYS A 930 1.69 -27.12 33.40
N TYR A 931 2.93 -26.62 33.32
CA TYR A 931 3.69 -26.14 34.47
C TYR A 931 2.95 -25.02 35.22
N ILE A 932 2.59 -23.94 34.52
CA ILE A 932 1.89 -22.79 35.10
C ILE A 932 0.53 -23.21 35.70
N SER A 933 -0.18 -24.14 35.05
CA SER A 933 -1.45 -24.65 35.59
C SER A 933 -1.27 -25.40 36.91
N SER A 934 -0.14 -26.09 37.10
CA SER A 934 0.20 -26.75 38.37
C SER A 934 0.51 -25.77 39.51
N LEU A 935 0.83 -24.51 39.20
CA LEU A 935 1.04 -23.45 40.19
C LEU A 935 -0.27 -22.85 40.72
N ARG A 936 -1.42 -23.13 40.09
CA ARG A 936 -2.71 -22.57 40.54
C ARG A 936 -3.09 -23.10 41.92
N PRO A 937 -3.68 -22.27 42.80
CA PRO A 937 -4.22 -22.76 44.07
C PRO A 937 -5.35 -23.75 43.79
N ALA A 938 -5.43 -24.84 44.55
CA ALA A 938 -6.59 -25.72 44.51
C ALA A 938 -7.83 -24.92 44.96
N CYS A 939 -8.74 -24.60 44.05
CA CYS A 939 -10.06 -24.12 44.43
C CYS A 939 -10.78 -25.25 45.17
N ARG A 940 -10.78 -25.21 46.51
CA ARG A 940 -11.67 -26.06 47.31
C ARG A 940 -13.10 -25.60 47.09
N GLN A 941 -13.88 -26.44 46.40
CA GLN A 941 -15.32 -26.47 46.55
C GLN A 941 -15.61 -26.74 48.04
N ALA A 942 -16.49 -25.94 48.64
CA ALA A 942 -16.94 -26.16 50.02
C ALA A 942 -17.56 -27.56 50.16
N GLY A 943 -16.99 -28.41 51.01
CA GLY A 943 -17.50 -29.76 51.28
C GLY A 943 -16.47 -30.70 51.90
N PHE A 944 -16.45 -30.74 53.23
CA PHE A 944 -16.07 -31.84 54.14
C PHE A 944 -14.78 -32.70 53.95
N LEU A 945 -13.97 -32.64 55.02
CA LEU A 945 -13.18 -33.67 55.74
C LEU A 945 -11.80 -34.20 55.26
N TYR A 946 -10.91 -34.17 56.26
CA TYR A 946 -9.75 -35.02 56.61
C TYR A 946 -8.75 -35.46 55.53
N SER A 947 -7.48 -35.09 55.76
CA SER A 947 -6.33 -35.71 55.12
C SER A 947 -6.03 -37.06 55.76
N ASN A 948 -5.93 -38.11 54.95
CA ASN A 948 -5.45 -39.43 55.37
C ASN A 948 -3.92 -39.58 55.24
N ARG A 949 -3.16 -38.49 55.34
CA ARG A 949 -1.69 -38.51 55.44
C ARG A 949 -1.23 -37.40 56.37
N GLY A 950 -0.75 -37.80 57.54
CA GLY A 950 -0.31 -36.91 58.62
C GLY A 950 0.88 -36.04 58.24
N SER A 951 0.60 -34.81 57.84
CA SER A 951 1.56 -33.70 57.93
C SER A 951 0.83 -32.48 58.46
N LEU A 952 1.22 -32.06 59.66
CA LEU A 952 0.75 -30.84 60.34
C LEU A 952 0.96 -29.62 59.43
N ILE A 953 -0.12 -28.89 59.14
CA ILE A 953 -0.03 -27.55 58.58
C ILE A 953 0.24 -26.61 59.78
N PRO A 954 1.27 -25.75 59.76
CA PRO A 954 1.53 -24.81 60.84
C PRO A 954 0.32 -23.88 61.04
N GLU A 955 -0.17 -23.76 62.27
CA GLU A 955 -1.10 -22.70 62.66
C GLU A 955 -0.41 -21.34 62.42
N GLY A 956 -1.02 -20.50 61.58
CA GLY A 956 -0.51 -19.16 61.23
C GLY A 956 -0.40 -18.86 59.74
N VAL A 957 -0.41 -19.87 58.85
CA VAL A 957 -0.37 -19.62 57.40
C VAL A 957 -1.77 -19.36 56.86
N ASN A 958 -2.08 -18.09 56.59
CA ASN A 958 -3.35 -17.70 55.98
C ASN A 958 -3.41 -18.21 54.52
N LEU A 959 -4.06 -19.36 54.33
CA LEU A 959 -4.19 -20.06 53.04
C LEU A 959 -4.76 -19.19 51.91
N ARG A 960 -5.50 -18.12 52.25
CA ARG A 960 -6.00 -17.11 51.29
C ARG A 960 -4.87 -16.23 50.73
N ILE A 961 -3.91 -15.83 51.56
CA ILE A 961 -2.74 -15.02 51.16
C ILE A 961 -1.84 -15.83 50.22
N LEU A 962 -1.59 -17.11 50.54
CA LEU A 962 -0.78 -18.00 49.70
C LEU A 962 -1.45 -18.26 48.33
N GLY A 963 -2.79 -18.36 48.31
CA GLY A 963 -3.56 -18.48 47.07
C GLY A 963 -3.51 -17.21 46.20
N PHE A 964 -3.60 -16.03 46.83
CA PHE A 964 -3.46 -14.74 46.16
C PHE A 964 -2.06 -14.55 45.55
N ILE A 965 -1.00 -14.87 46.29
CA ILE A 965 0.39 -14.80 45.80
C ILE A 965 0.58 -15.69 44.57
N LYS A 966 0.10 -16.94 44.59
CA LYS A 966 0.17 -17.85 43.43
C LYS A 966 -0.58 -17.31 42.21
N TYR A 967 -1.73 -16.68 42.41
CA TYR A 967 -2.49 -16.07 41.33
C TYR A 967 -1.75 -14.85 40.72
N LEU A 968 -1.17 -14.00 41.58
CA LEU A 968 -0.34 -12.87 41.15
C LEU A 968 0.88 -13.32 40.34
N ILE A 969 1.58 -14.39 40.78
CA ILE A 969 2.69 -14.98 40.04
C ILE A 969 2.26 -15.43 38.65
N VAL A 970 1.10 -16.10 38.52
CA VAL A 970 0.58 -16.51 37.21
C VAL A 970 0.29 -15.31 36.31
N ILE A 971 -0.28 -14.22 36.85
CA ILE A 971 -0.51 -12.99 36.09
C ILE A 971 0.82 -12.38 35.60
N ILE A 972 1.81 -12.28 36.48
CA ILE A 972 3.13 -11.74 36.13
C ILE A 972 3.78 -12.60 35.04
N LEU A 973 3.73 -13.92 35.16
CA LEU A 973 4.27 -14.83 34.13
C LEU A 973 3.56 -14.66 32.79
N ILE A 974 2.23 -14.49 32.78
CA ILE A 974 1.49 -14.24 31.53
C ILE A 974 1.85 -12.88 30.94
N PHE A 975 1.98 -11.85 31.77
CA PHE A 975 2.39 -10.51 31.33
C PHE A 975 3.78 -10.53 30.69
N LEU A 976 4.76 -11.13 31.37
CA LEU A 976 6.12 -11.29 30.85
C LEU A 976 6.16 -12.13 29.57
N ALA A 977 5.28 -13.12 29.45
CA ALA A 977 5.16 -13.93 28.24
C ALA A 977 4.58 -13.15 27.05
N ILE A 978 3.84 -12.05 27.25
CA ILE A 978 3.12 -11.36 26.17
C ILE A 978 3.73 -9.98 25.84
N ALA A 979 4.66 -9.46 26.65
CA ALA A 979 5.24 -8.13 26.50
C ALA A 979 5.76 -7.84 25.06
N THR A 980 6.64 -8.68 24.54
CA THR A 980 7.19 -8.52 23.16
C THR A 980 6.14 -8.76 22.07
N THR A 981 5.11 -9.56 22.34
CA THR A 981 3.99 -9.81 21.42
C THR A 981 3.12 -8.56 21.21
N VAL A 982 2.84 -7.81 22.28
CA VAL A 982 2.09 -6.53 22.18
C VAL A 982 2.86 -5.54 21.33
N GLY A 983 4.17 -5.47 21.54
CA GLY A 983 5.10 -4.70 20.70
C GLY A 983 5.01 -5.02 19.23
N THR A 984 5.17 -6.30 18.91
CA THR A 984 5.10 -6.77 17.53
C THR A 984 3.78 -6.41 16.89
N LEU A 985 2.64 -6.67 17.56
CA LEU A 985 1.32 -6.31 17.02
C LEU A 985 1.17 -4.80 16.76
N LYS A 986 1.76 -3.94 17.61
CA LYS A 986 1.77 -2.48 17.42
C LYS A 986 2.47 -2.10 16.11
N ASP A 987 3.59 -2.74 15.77
CA ASP A 987 4.35 -2.46 14.54
C ASP A 987 3.54 -2.78 13.26
N TYR A 988 2.65 -3.78 13.31
CA TYR A 988 1.76 -4.15 12.20
C TYR A 988 0.45 -3.37 12.16
N VAL A 989 0.12 -2.60 13.21
CA VAL A 989 -1.08 -1.76 13.29
C VAL A 989 -0.75 -0.26 13.16
N GLY A 990 0.52 0.10 12.97
CA GLY A 990 0.99 1.47 12.74
C GLY A 990 0.38 2.17 11.50
N TYR A 991 0.50 3.49 11.42
CA TYR A 991 -0.08 4.28 10.33
C TYR A 991 0.59 3.98 8.98
N PHE A 992 1.93 3.94 8.95
CA PHE A 992 2.71 3.62 7.76
C PHE A 992 3.19 2.16 7.75
N SER A 993 3.40 1.65 6.53
CA SER A 993 4.03 0.36 6.27
C SER A 993 5.54 0.52 6.12
N SER A 994 6.28 -0.60 6.09
CA SER A 994 7.72 -0.58 5.81
C SER A 994 8.00 -0.27 4.34
N SER A 995 7.18 -0.84 3.45
CA SER A 995 7.25 -0.63 2.01
C SER A 995 5.88 -0.54 1.34
N ARG A 996 5.86 0.01 0.13
CA ARG A 996 4.62 0.28 -0.62
C ARG A 996 4.79 0.16 -2.14
N LEU A 997 3.66 0.15 -2.83
CA LEU A 997 3.53 0.50 -4.24
C LEU A 997 2.63 1.73 -4.37
N SER A 998 3.03 2.73 -5.15
CA SER A 998 2.20 3.90 -5.42
C SER A 998 0.99 3.54 -6.27
N TYR A 999 -0.03 4.41 -6.32
CA TYR A 999 -1.15 4.20 -7.24
C TYR A 999 -0.72 4.21 -8.70
N THR A 1000 0.27 5.02 -9.05
CA THR A 1000 0.80 5.09 -10.42
C THR A 1000 1.54 3.80 -10.80
N GLU A 1001 2.31 3.20 -9.89
CA GLU A 1001 2.97 1.92 -10.10
C GLU A 1001 1.96 0.75 -10.15
N LEU A 1002 0.89 0.79 -9.34
CA LEU A 1002 -0.19 -0.20 -9.44
C LEU A 1002 -0.89 -0.17 -10.81
N LEU A 1003 -1.07 1.01 -11.40
CA LEU A 1003 -1.58 1.17 -12.77
C LEU A 1003 -0.59 0.63 -13.81
N ALA A 1004 0.71 0.84 -13.61
CA ALA A 1004 1.76 0.29 -14.46
C ALA A 1004 1.73 -1.26 -14.46
N LEU A 1005 1.59 -1.86 -13.28
CA LEU A 1005 1.52 -3.32 -13.11
C LEU A 1005 0.23 -3.90 -13.68
N ASP A 1006 -0.91 -3.21 -13.55
CA ASP A 1006 -2.18 -3.63 -14.17
C ASP A 1006 -2.16 -3.49 -15.70
N LYS A 1007 -1.50 -2.45 -16.23
CA LYS A 1007 -1.23 -2.33 -17.66
C LYS A 1007 -0.38 -3.51 -18.14
N LEU A 1008 0.71 -3.82 -17.46
CA LEU A 1008 1.60 -4.92 -17.80
C LEU A 1008 0.91 -6.30 -17.67
N ARG A 1009 -0.03 -6.46 -16.73
CA ARG A 1009 -0.87 -7.65 -16.58
C ARG A 1009 -1.80 -7.86 -17.78
N ALA A 1010 -2.32 -6.78 -18.36
CA ALA A 1010 -3.22 -6.82 -19.50
C ALA A 1010 -2.48 -7.11 -20.83
N GLU A 1011 -1.16 -6.86 -20.87
CA GLU A 1011 -0.33 -7.17 -22.02
C GLU A 1011 -0.12 -8.69 -22.18
N PRO A 1012 0.12 -9.20 -23.41
CA PRO A 1012 0.38 -10.62 -23.62
C PRO A 1012 1.60 -11.12 -22.82
N LYS A 1013 1.65 -12.42 -22.50
CA LYS A 1013 2.77 -12.96 -21.72
C LYS A 1013 4.13 -12.70 -22.40
N GLY A 1014 5.11 -12.23 -21.61
CA GLY A 1014 6.46 -11.92 -22.08
C GLY A 1014 7.42 -11.60 -20.94
N ILE A 1015 8.72 -11.72 -21.21
CA ILE A 1015 9.76 -11.49 -20.21
C ILE A 1015 9.92 -9.98 -19.98
N VAL A 1016 9.96 -9.59 -18.71
CA VAL A 1016 10.19 -8.23 -18.26
C VAL A 1016 11.64 -8.06 -17.84
N LEU A 1017 12.31 -7.05 -18.37
CA LEU A 1017 13.60 -6.57 -17.90
C LEU A 1017 13.37 -5.39 -16.95
N SER A 1018 13.80 -5.52 -15.70
CA SER A 1018 13.67 -4.51 -14.65
C SER A 1018 15.05 -4.14 -14.09
N PRO A 1019 15.22 -2.92 -13.53
CA PRO A 1019 16.48 -2.54 -12.91
C PRO A 1019 16.77 -3.37 -11.67
N LEU A 1020 18.05 -3.58 -11.38
CA LEU A 1020 18.48 -4.20 -10.14
C LEU A 1020 18.28 -3.25 -8.95
N TYR A 1021 18.11 -3.84 -7.77
CA TYR A 1021 18.10 -3.10 -6.51
C TYR A 1021 19.46 -2.43 -6.27
N ASP A 1022 19.44 -1.12 -5.99
CA ASP A 1022 20.62 -0.32 -5.64
C ASP A 1022 20.49 0.16 -4.19
N GLU A 1023 21.33 -0.40 -3.30
CA GLU A 1023 21.33 -0.08 -1.87
C GLU A 1023 21.68 1.38 -1.58
N VAL A 1024 22.59 1.98 -2.36
CA VAL A 1024 23.02 3.37 -2.16
C VAL A 1024 21.90 4.32 -2.53
N ALA A 1025 21.24 4.08 -3.67
CA ALA A 1025 20.08 4.87 -4.07
C ALA A 1025 18.90 4.67 -3.10
N ALA A 1026 18.62 3.43 -2.70
CA ALA A 1026 17.58 3.07 -1.76
C ALA A 1026 17.77 3.69 -0.36
N SER A 1027 19.01 3.94 0.07
CA SER A 1027 19.31 4.57 1.37
C SER A 1027 18.77 6.00 1.50
N ARG A 1028 18.56 6.67 0.36
CA ARG A 1028 18.07 8.07 0.28
C ARG A 1028 16.55 8.17 0.25
N VAL A 1029 15.84 7.06 0.13
CA VAL A 1029 14.38 7.02 0.04
C VAL A 1029 13.76 6.80 1.42
N SER A 1030 12.85 7.69 1.84
CA SER A 1030 12.16 7.61 3.12
C SER A 1030 11.06 6.54 3.14
N ALA A 1031 10.76 5.99 4.31
CA ALA A 1031 9.64 5.07 4.50
C ALA A 1031 8.27 5.79 4.40
N PRO A 1032 7.19 5.09 3.96
CA PRO A 1032 7.18 3.75 3.37
C PRO A 1032 7.91 3.74 2.02
N LYS A 1033 8.92 2.88 1.89
CA LYS A 1033 9.77 2.83 0.69
C LYS A 1033 9.00 2.18 -0.47
N PRO A 1034 9.08 2.71 -1.70
CA PRO A 1034 8.66 1.96 -2.88
C PRO A 1034 9.34 0.59 -2.92
N LEU A 1035 8.67 -0.45 -3.41
CA LEU A 1035 9.22 -1.82 -3.39
C LEU A 1035 10.54 -1.94 -4.15
N TYR A 1036 10.70 -1.23 -5.28
CA TYR A 1036 11.96 -1.16 -6.02
C TYR A 1036 13.13 -0.53 -5.23
N ALA A 1037 12.83 0.21 -4.16
CA ALA A 1037 13.80 0.85 -3.27
C ALA A 1037 13.83 0.22 -1.86
N TYR A 1038 13.08 -0.87 -1.63
CA TYR A 1038 13.03 -1.55 -0.33
C TYR A 1038 14.13 -2.61 -0.25
N VAL A 1039 14.07 -3.59 -1.15
CA VAL A 1039 15.01 -4.71 -1.31
C VAL A 1039 14.76 -5.38 -2.66
N SER A 1040 15.72 -6.16 -3.18
CA SER A 1040 15.53 -7.03 -4.35
C SER A 1040 14.31 -7.93 -4.16
N THR A 1041 13.27 -7.84 -5.00
CA THR A 1041 11.97 -8.48 -4.74
C THR A 1041 11.21 -8.81 -6.03
N ALA A 1042 10.39 -9.87 -6.00
CA ALA A 1042 9.66 -10.41 -7.15
C ALA A 1042 8.29 -9.75 -7.43
N TYR A 1043 8.14 -8.47 -7.07
CA TYR A 1043 6.82 -7.83 -7.03
C TYR A 1043 6.17 -7.65 -8.41
N ILE A 1044 6.99 -7.45 -9.45
CA ILE A 1044 6.51 -7.33 -10.83
C ILE A 1044 5.90 -8.66 -11.25
N SER A 1045 6.59 -9.80 -11.06
CA SER A 1045 6.00 -11.12 -11.30
C SER A 1045 4.78 -11.41 -10.43
N ALA A 1046 4.80 -11.04 -9.14
CA ALA A 1046 3.70 -11.27 -8.21
C ALA A 1046 2.39 -10.57 -8.61
N LEU A 1047 2.49 -9.35 -9.16
CA LEU A 1047 1.32 -8.52 -9.41
C LEU A 1047 0.94 -8.43 -10.88
N SER A 1048 1.88 -8.50 -11.82
CA SER A 1048 1.58 -8.54 -13.25
C SER A 1048 1.36 -9.97 -13.78
N GLY A 1049 1.93 -10.97 -13.10
CA GLY A 1049 2.00 -12.35 -13.57
C GLY A 1049 2.93 -12.54 -14.77
N GLN A 1050 3.75 -11.54 -15.14
CA GLN A 1050 4.80 -11.67 -16.15
C GLN A 1050 6.07 -12.28 -15.53
N PRO A 1051 6.79 -13.18 -16.23
CA PRO A 1051 8.11 -13.59 -15.80
C PRO A 1051 9.13 -12.45 -15.94
N GLU A 1052 10.10 -12.40 -15.03
CA GLU A 1052 11.21 -11.45 -15.07
C GLU A 1052 12.48 -12.11 -15.61
N PHE A 1053 13.31 -11.31 -16.31
CA PHE A 1053 14.62 -11.77 -16.79
C PHE A 1053 15.52 -12.16 -15.61
N LEU A 1054 15.50 -11.31 -14.58
CA LEU A 1054 16.17 -11.49 -13.29
C LEU A 1054 15.50 -10.59 -12.24
N SER A 1055 15.02 -11.17 -11.14
CA SER A 1055 14.57 -10.46 -9.95
C SER A 1055 14.81 -11.29 -8.69
N ASP A 1056 14.62 -10.69 -7.51
CA ASP A 1056 14.69 -11.38 -6.21
C ASP A 1056 15.99 -12.19 -6.02
N THR A 1057 17.11 -11.50 -6.19
CA THR A 1057 18.45 -12.06 -6.09
C THR A 1057 18.72 -12.74 -4.75
N ILE A 1058 18.06 -12.29 -3.67
CA ILE A 1058 18.17 -12.89 -2.34
C ILE A 1058 17.61 -14.33 -2.33
N ASN A 1059 16.42 -14.56 -2.89
CA ASN A 1059 15.89 -15.92 -2.97
C ASN A 1059 16.64 -16.78 -3.99
N LEU A 1060 17.16 -16.18 -5.07
CA LEU A 1060 18.01 -16.89 -6.03
C LEU A 1060 19.34 -17.35 -5.40
N ASP A 1061 19.95 -16.52 -4.55
CA ASP A 1061 21.10 -16.93 -3.74
C ASP A 1061 20.70 -18.12 -2.86
N ILE A 1062 19.65 -18.00 -2.06
CA ILE A 1062 19.19 -19.07 -1.12
C ILE A 1062 18.94 -20.40 -1.85
N THR A 1063 18.47 -20.37 -3.09
CA THR A 1063 18.17 -21.54 -3.91
C THR A 1063 19.33 -21.99 -4.82
N GLY A 1064 20.44 -21.24 -4.85
CA GLY A 1064 21.69 -21.62 -5.49
C GLY A 1064 21.72 -21.43 -7.01
N PHE A 1065 20.96 -20.48 -7.56
CA PHE A 1065 21.04 -20.14 -8.98
C PHE A 1065 22.22 -19.21 -9.27
N ASP A 1066 22.97 -19.50 -10.34
CA ASP A 1066 23.98 -18.57 -10.85
C ASP A 1066 23.34 -17.54 -11.77
N TYR A 1067 23.19 -16.30 -11.27
CA TYR A 1067 22.63 -15.18 -12.00
C TYR A 1067 23.64 -14.04 -12.20
N VAL A 1068 24.89 -14.18 -11.75
CA VAL A 1068 25.87 -13.06 -11.71
C VAL A 1068 26.16 -12.52 -13.11
N GLY A 1069 26.23 -13.42 -14.11
CA GLY A 1069 26.33 -13.03 -15.52
C GLY A 1069 25.14 -12.16 -15.96
N ARG A 1070 23.92 -12.60 -15.67
CA ARG A 1070 22.69 -11.85 -16.01
C ARG A 1070 22.61 -10.51 -15.29
N ALA A 1071 23.00 -10.44 -14.02
CA ALA A 1071 23.02 -9.18 -13.27
C ALA A 1071 23.94 -8.14 -13.93
N ARG A 1072 25.12 -8.57 -14.40
CA ARG A 1072 26.01 -7.70 -15.18
C ARG A 1072 25.39 -7.26 -16.50
N ASP A 1073 24.68 -8.13 -17.19
CA ASP A 1073 23.98 -7.78 -18.42
C ASP A 1073 22.84 -6.80 -18.18
N VAL A 1074 22.05 -6.96 -17.11
CA VAL A 1074 21.01 -5.98 -16.71
C VAL A 1074 21.64 -4.63 -16.43
N GLN A 1075 22.70 -4.58 -15.62
CA GLN A 1075 23.40 -3.34 -15.31
C GLN A 1075 23.92 -2.67 -16.59
N ARG A 1076 24.60 -3.44 -17.46
CA ARG A 1076 25.08 -2.95 -18.75
C ARG A 1076 23.95 -2.42 -19.61
N PHE A 1077 22.78 -3.07 -19.65
CA PHE A 1077 21.65 -2.60 -20.45
C PHE A 1077 21.18 -1.20 -20.06
N TYR A 1078 21.08 -0.89 -18.76
CA TYR A 1078 20.66 0.46 -18.35
C TYR A 1078 21.76 1.51 -18.50
N ASP A 1079 23.03 1.11 -18.57
CA ASP A 1079 24.19 2.02 -18.66
C ASP A 1079 24.80 2.16 -20.06
N THR A 1080 24.48 1.25 -20.99
CA THR A 1080 25.10 1.19 -22.31
C THR A 1080 24.76 2.41 -23.17
N GLU A 1081 25.72 2.81 -24.02
CA GLU A 1081 25.50 3.72 -25.15
C GLU A 1081 25.58 2.97 -26.50
N ASP A 1082 25.89 1.67 -26.47
CA ASP A 1082 25.94 0.78 -27.63
C ASP A 1082 24.53 0.30 -27.99
N LYS A 1083 23.97 0.89 -29.04
CA LYS A 1083 22.62 0.62 -29.56
C LYS A 1083 22.49 -0.79 -30.11
N ASP A 1084 23.47 -1.25 -30.90
CA ASP A 1084 23.45 -2.55 -31.57
C ASP A 1084 23.51 -3.68 -30.55
N TRP A 1085 24.35 -3.53 -29.52
CA TRP A 1085 24.38 -4.47 -28.42
C TRP A 1085 23.08 -4.47 -27.63
N GLY A 1086 22.50 -3.29 -27.34
CA GLY A 1086 21.24 -3.17 -26.61
C GLY A 1086 20.08 -3.89 -27.29
N VAL A 1087 19.90 -3.68 -28.61
CA VAL A 1087 18.88 -4.38 -29.41
C VAL A 1087 19.16 -5.88 -29.46
N SER A 1088 20.41 -6.28 -29.74
CA SER A 1088 20.80 -7.70 -29.79
C SER A 1088 20.57 -8.41 -28.45
N PHE A 1089 20.79 -7.72 -27.33
CA PHE A 1089 20.53 -8.23 -25.99
C PHE A 1089 19.04 -8.50 -25.76
N LEU A 1090 18.17 -7.56 -26.15
CA LEU A 1090 16.71 -7.71 -26.02
C LEU A 1090 16.21 -8.88 -26.87
N GLU A 1091 16.65 -8.97 -28.13
CA GLU A 1091 16.28 -10.05 -29.07
C GLU A 1091 16.74 -11.41 -28.56
N LYS A 1092 18.04 -11.55 -28.22
CA LYS A 1092 18.64 -12.82 -27.76
C LYS A 1092 17.95 -13.39 -26.52
N ASN A 1093 17.54 -12.52 -25.59
CA ASN A 1093 16.93 -12.94 -24.33
C ASN A 1093 15.40 -12.96 -24.37
N ASN A 1094 14.79 -12.73 -25.54
CA ASN A 1094 13.34 -12.67 -25.74
C ASN A 1094 12.66 -11.68 -24.76
N ILE A 1095 13.32 -10.55 -24.49
CA ILE A 1095 12.75 -9.49 -23.66
C ILE A 1095 11.62 -8.84 -24.45
N LYS A 1096 10.45 -8.76 -23.82
CA LYS A 1096 9.27 -8.15 -24.44
C LYS A 1096 8.93 -6.82 -23.81
N TYR A 1097 9.21 -6.66 -22.53
CA TYR A 1097 8.92 -5.44 -21.79
C TYR A 1097 10.16 -4.96 -21.05
N VAL A 1098 10.40 -3.66 -21.09
CA VAL A 1098 11.46 -2.99 -20.32
C VAL A 1098 10.81 -2.05 -19.33
N TYR A 1099 11.21 -2.15 -18.08
CA TYR A 1099 10.66 -1.42 -16.95
C TYR A 1099 11.65 -0.37 -16.47
N GLU A 1100 11.21 0.85 -16.18
CA GLU A 1100 12.02 1.90 -15.56
C GLU A 1100 11.43 2.31 -14.21
N THR A 1101 12.32 2.71 -13.30
CA THR A 1101 11.94 3.31 -12.01
C THR A 1101 12.53 4.72 -11.91
N ARG A 1102 12.18 5.45 -10.85
CA ARG A 1102 12.83 6.75 -10.56
C ARG A 1102 14.31 6.64 -10.26
N LEU A 1103 14.75 5.50 -9.72
CA LEU A 1103 16.16 5.31 -9.36
C LEU A 1103 17.02 4.92 -10.56
N LYS A 1104 16.42 4.26 -11.58
CA LYS A 1104 17.15 3.81 -12.75
C LYS A 1104 16.30 3.87 -14.02
N ARG A 1105 16.82 4.60 -15.01
CA ARG A 1105 16.29 4.75 -16.37
C ARG A 1105 17.33 4.31 -17.38
N ILE A 1106 16.89 4.00 -18.60
CA ILE A 1106 17.74 3.63 -19.73
C ILE A 1106 18.51 4.88 -20.17
N ASN A 1107 19.82 4.76 -20.40
CA ASN A 1107 20.65 5.87 -20.86
C ASN A 1107 20.38 6.24 -22.32
N LEU A 1108 20.18 5.23 -23.18
CA LEU A 1108 19.83 5.42 -24.60
C LEU A 1108 18.39 5.92 -24.80
N ASN A 1109 18.17 6.62 -25.91
CA ASN A 1109 16.81 6.94 -26.34
C ASN A 1109 16.04 5.64 -26.63
N PRO A 1110 14.87 5.40 -26.02
CA PRO A 1110 14.10 4.17 -26.24
C PRO A 1110 13.85 3.83 -27.71
N ALA A 1111 13.67 4.82 -28.58
CA ALA A 1111 13.48 4.60 -30.02
C ALA A 1111 14.68 3.91 -30.68
N ASP A 1112 15.91 4.20 -30.23
CA ASP A 1112 17.14 3.56 -30.72
C ASP A 1112 17.20 2.06 -30.36
N LEU A 1113 16.46 1.66 -29.33
CA LEU A 1113 16.37 0.27 -28.87
C LEU A 1113 15.12 -0.45 -29.42
N LYS A 1114 14.41 0.13 -30.39
CA LYS A 1114 13.11 -0.35 -30.89
C LYS A 1114 12.05 -0.50 -29.78
N LEU A 1115 12.13 0.36 -28.76
CA LEU A 1115 11.22 0.34 -27.62
C LEU A 1115 10.08 1.35 -27.81
N GLU A 1116 8.84 0.85 -27.85
CA GLU A 1116 7.62 1.67 -27.85
C GLU A 1116 7.14 1.88 -26.40
N LYS A 1117 6.98 3.13 -25.97
CA LYS A 1117 6.46 3.42 -24.62
C LYS A 1117 4.97 3.05 -24.56
N ILE A 1118 4.60 2.21 -23.59
CA ILE A 1118 3.21 1.76 -23.37
C ILE A 1118 2.63 2.23 -22.03
N PHE A 1119 3.46 2.79 -21.15
CA PHE A 1119 3.05 3.41 -19.89
C PHE A 1119 4.04 4.51 -19.48
N ASP A 1120 3.53 5.62 -18.94
CA ASP A 1120 4.33 6.75 -18.42
C ASP A 1120 3.60 7.40 -17.24
N SER A 1121 4.19 7.33 -16.05
CA SER A 1121 3.76 8.13 -14.89
C SER A 1121 4.82 9.10 -14.37
N GLY A 1122 6.00 9.14 -14.98
CA GLY A 1122 7.19 9.79 -14.42
C GLY A 1122 7.82 9.05 -13.24
N GLU A 1123 7.04 8.31 -12.44
CA GLU A 1123 7.58 7.33 -11.48
C GLU A 1123 8.04 6.06 -12.18
N ILE A 1124 7.14 5.47 -12.97
CA ILE A 1124 7.34 4.22 -13.70
C ILE A 1124 7.10 4.46 -15.17
N ASN A 1125 8.00 3.96 -16.00
CA ASN A 1125 7.77 3.85 -17.44
C ASN A 1125 7.86 2.38 -17.85
N ILE A 1126 7.02 1.98 -18.79
CA ILE A 1126 7.07 0.65 -19.38
C ILE A 1126 7.17 0.80 -20.89
N TYR A 1127 8.11 0.08 -21.47
CA TYR A 1127 8.29 -0.02 -22.90
C TYR A 1127 8.05 -1.44 -23.38
N LYS A 1128 7.55 -1.55 -24.60
CA LYS A 1128 7.40 -2.80 -25.32
C LYS A 1128 8.46 -2.86 -26.42
N PHE A 1129 9.18 -3.97 -26.47
CA PHE A 1129 10.11 -4.26 -27.55
C PHE A 1129 9.35 -4.78 -28.77
N ASN A 1130 9.64 -4.19 -29.95
CA ASN A 1130 8.94 -4.43 -31.21
C ASN A 1130 9.63 -5.40 -32.14
#